data_AF-Q0CT87-F1
#
_entry.id   AF-Q0CT87-F1
#
_cell.length_a   1.000
_cell.length_b   1.000
_cell.length_c   1.000
_cell.angle_alpha   90.00
_cell.angle_beta   90.00
_cell.angle_gamma   90.00
#
_symmetry.space_group_name_H-M   'P 1'
#
loop_
_entity.id
_entity.type
_entity.pdbx_description
1 polymer ?
#
loop_
_entity_poly.entity_id
_entity_poly.type
_entity_poly.pdbx_seq_one_letter_code
_entity_poly.pdbx_strand_id
1 'polypeptide(L)'
;MVGCGLLSSFLERKGFRKAGRRRRRTARSNDSKTSGTITSSDEGDEDDDYDSTGSLRHGTESYHKEQPEDAFETDPGLLKKHSSYLSYSTSIATYPSIRTFYREHPQASKLPTKPTPIPLLVFVHGLGGSLSQFSHLLTSLSNVGPCFGIDLPGCGLSSFDPKAWNAYTVNALAELLATAIEQHRDKEAGQGVVLVAHSLGCSLSALMASSTSPIGNDLKKHILGLIAVCPRASSLAPQQVTSVQRLLRIPGWIFDCWRRWDRRGGLNSASVNRMVGPCADSDTRTLQLRYNKQSKTPVWRRMVSGTLPTYDSNGVQVDGIPGKQIWAGVQTPVLLVAGSADTVNKPEELRELLQYLGGQENTTDAHDSGSKVSDALAHEEKSGVEPIAEETKTESERTVKTVILPAPASHALLYDRATYRTLAGIIQDFLRQYADHRLDLGWQLKYLNTSGKWDVKNLAKWKKVPPVSDRIADTFVALKMLREVDEEHNPVLFSQAYRDKIYAVIDISYENPVYDPASLEKGGIHYHKHPTVSKIPPGADEVRDFIALVDRLQNEITEKLEKSGCDQRPVVGVHCHYGFNRTGFLIVCYLIERCGYGVQEALDEFERRRPPGIRHAHFIDTLFVRYCVGLKGAPTL
;
A
#
# COMPACT_ATOMS: atom_id res chain seq x y z
N MET A 1 -21.82 -8.84 16.95
CA MET A 1 -23.03 -8.17 16.42
C MET A 1 -22.92 -7.96 14.92
N VAL A 2 -23.19 -9.01 14.14
CA VAL A 2 -23.57 -8.89 12.72
C VAL A 2 -25.08 -8.75 12.73
N GLY A 3 -25.53 -7.51 12.88
CA GLY A 3 -26.92 -7.19 13.23
C GLY A 3 -26.96 -6.13 14.31
N CYS A 4 -26.79 -4.86 13.94
CA CYS A 4 -27.19 -3.74 14.81
C CYS A 4 -27.52 -2.45 14.04
N GLY A 5 -27.82 -2.53 12.75
CA GLY A 5 -28.26 -1.36 11.95
C GLY A 5 -29.65 -1.51 11.31
N LEU A 6 -30.33 -2.64 11.53
CA LEU A 6 -31.51 -3.01 10.74
C LEU A 6 -32.85 -2.45 11.28
N LEU A 7 -32.93 -1.87 12.48
CA LEU A 7 -34.24 -1.59 13.11
C LEU A 7 -34.44 -0.22 13.78
N SER A 8 -33.45 0.68 13.86
CA SER A 8 -33.69 1.98 14.53
C SER A 8 -34.26 3.09 13.63
N SER A 9 -34.44 2.86 12.32
CA SER A 9 -34.92 3.91 11.40
C SER A 9 -36.42 3.88 11.10
N PHE A 10 -37.19 2.94 11.67
CA PHE A 10 -38.61 2.77 11.35
C PHE A 10 -39.60 3.48 12.28
N LEU A 11 -39.13 4.16 13.32
CA LEU A 11 -39.98 4.93 14.22
C LEU A 11 -39.37 6.29 14.53
N GLU A 12 -39.19 7.14 13.52
CA GLU A 12 -39.20 8.58 13.77
C GLU A 12 -39.58 9.40 12.53
N ARG A 13 -40.58 10.26 12.74
CA ARG A 13 -40.95 11.46 11.98
C ARG A 13 -41.94 11.31 10.82
N LYS A 14 -43.21 11.50 11.21
CA LYS A 14 -44.27 12.11 10.41
C LYS A 14 -43.84 13.48 9.86
N GLY A 15 -44.06 13.65 8.56
CA GLY A 15 -44.66 14.83 7.95
C GLY A 15 -43.74 16.02 7.67
N PHE A 16 -43.44 16.27 6.39
CA PHE A 16 -43.57 17.61 5.81
C PHE A 16 -43.72 17.54 4.28
N ARG A 17 -44.43 18.55 3.76
CA ARG A 17 -45.13 18.64 2.47
C ARG A 17 -44.22 18.87 1.25
N LYS A 18 -44.76 18.47 0.09
CA LYS A 18 -44.35 18.79 -1.29
C LYS A 18 -44.20 20.29 -1.54
N ALA A 19 -43.20 20.67 -2.33
CA ALA A 19 -43.28 21.77 -3.29
C ALA A 19 -42.42 21.42 -4.51
N GLY A 20 -43.02 21.49 -5.70
CA GLY A 20 -42.35 21.22 -6.98
C GLY A 20 -41.97 22.49 -7.73
N ARG A 21 -41.06 22.35 -8.70
CA ARG A 21 -40.89 23.22 -9.88
C ARG A 21 -39.95 22.52 -10.86
N ARG A 22 -40.50 21.99 -11.97
CA ARG A 22 -40.53 22.55 -13.35
C ARG A 22 -39.15 22.64 -14.03
N ARG A 23 -38.92 21.66 -14.91
CA ARG A 23 -37.92 21.59 -15.99
C ARG A 23 -38.10 22.72 -17.01
N ARG A 24 -37.00 23.17 -17.62
CA ARG A 24 -36.98 23.80 -18.95
C ARG A 24 -35.89 23.11 -19.80
N ARG A 25 -36.27 22.75 -21.03
CA ARG A 25 -35.49 22.09 -22.09
C ARG A 25 -35.12 23.13 -23.15
N THR A 26 -33.93 23.01 -23.73
CA THR A 26 -33.51 23.46 -25.09
C THR A 26 -32.26 22.63 -25.46
N ALA A 27 -32.31 21.62 -26.33
CA ALA A 27 -32.23 21.63 -27.80
C ALA A 27 -30.96 22.35 -28.33
N ARG A 28 -29.86 21.64 -28.64
CA ARG A 28 -29.44 20.95 -29.91
C ARG A 28 -29.06 21.91 -31.07
N SER A 29 -27.81 21.83 -31.52
CA SER A 29 -27.45 21.84 -32.96
C SER A 29 -26.14 21.08 -33.21
N ASN A 30 -26.10 20.39 -34.35
CA ASN A 30 -25.00 19.61 -34.93
C ASN A 30 -24.16 20.50 -35.89
N ASP A 31 -22.93 20.08 -36.20
CA ASP A 31 -22.35 19.90 -37.57
C ASP A 31 -20.87 19.44 -37.43
N SER A 32 -20.45 18.26 -37.93
CA SER A 32 -20.06 17.83 -39.30
C SER A 32 -18.74 18.47 -39.80
N LYS A 33 -17.59 17.77 -39.70
CA LYS A 33 -16.89 16.89 -40.69
C LYS A 33 -16.08 17.63 -41.79
N THR A 34 -14.77 17.32 -41.89
CA THR A 34 -13.91 17.02 -43.10
C THR A 34 -12.42 17.11 -42.67
N SER A 35 -11.58 16.06 -42.70
CA SER A 35 -10.89 15.34 -43.80
C SER A 35 -9.91 16.17 -44.64
N GLY A 36 -8.63 15.78 -44.62
CA GLY A 36 -7.56 16.26 -45.50
C GLY A 36 -6.24 15.53 -45.23
N THR A 37 -5.74 14.80 -46.23
CA THR A 37 -4.50 14.00 -46.27
C THR A 37 -3.48 14.70 -47.18
N ILE A 38 -2.17 14.44 -47.00
CA ILE A 38 -1.13 14.12 -48.04
C ILE A 38 0.31 14.67 -47.68
N THR A 39 1.26 13.72 -47.49
CA THR A 39 2.69 13.58 -47.95
C THR A 39 3.74 14.71 -47.76
N SER A 40 5.07 14.53 -47.64
CA SER A 40 6.06 13.43 -47.47
C SER A 40 7.47 14.04 -47.14
N SER A 41 8.42 13.19 -46.72
CA SER A 41 9.92 13.31 -46.83
C SER A 41 10.62 14.33 -45.90
N ASP A 42 11.79 14.13 -45.27
CA ASP A 42 12.88 13.13 -45.32
C ASP A 42 13.72 13.19 -44.02
N GLU A 43 14.26 12.03 -43.63
CA GLU A 43 15.44 11.63 -42.82
C GLU A 43 16.11 12.53 -41.75
N GLY A 44 16.33 11.95 -40.54
CA GLY A 44 17.42 12.32 -39.62
C GLY A 44 17.17 12.00 -38.13
N ASP A 45 17.89 10.99 -37.61
CA ASP A 45 18.11 10.62 -36.19
C ASP A 45 17.05 9.78 -35.44
N GLU A 46 17.32 8.47 -35.37
CA GLU A 46 16.66 7.49 -34.50
C GLU A 46 17.19 7.61 -33.06
N ASP A 47 16.34 8.03 -32.12
CA ASP A 47 16.33 7.54 -30.72
C ASP A 47 15.08 8.08 -29.96
N ASP A 48 14.31 7.16 -29.39
CA ASP A 48 13.27 7.33 -28.34
C ASP A 48 11.97 8.11 -28.66
N ASP A 49 11.02 7.50 -29.36
CA ASP A 49 9.60 7.91 -29.35
C ASP A 49 8.84 7.23 -28.18
N TYR A 50 8.55 8.01 -27.14
CA TYR A 50 7.44 7.73 -26.20
C TYR A 50 6.34 8.74 -26.46
N ASP A 51 5.26 8.27 -27.07
CA ASP A 51 4.12 9.08 -27.50
C ASP A 51 3.34 9.62 -26.28
N SER A 52 3.67 10.84 -25.87
CA SER A 52 3.08 11.53 -24.72
C SER A 52 1.89 12.40 -25.15
N THR A 53 0.82 11.79 -25.66
CA THR A 53 -0.46 12.49 -25.85
C THR A 53 -1.36 12.31 -24.63
N GLY A 54 -0.98 12.94 -23.52
CA GLY A 54 -1.82 13.15 -22.35
C GLY A 54 -2.11 14.64 -22.17
N SER A 55 -3.16 15.16 -22.81
CA SER A 55 -3.57 16.56 -22.66
C SER A 55 -3.78 16.93 -21.19
N LEU A 56 -2.88 17.77 -20.68
CA LEU A 56 -3.04 18.54 -19.46
C LEU A 56 -4.14 19.59 -19.66
N ARG A 57 -5.22 19.52 -18.88
CA ARG A 57 -6.16 20.64 -18.71
C ARG A 57 -6.10 21.10 -17.25
N HIS A 58 -5.54 22.28 -17.04
CA HIS A 58 -5.61 23.01 -15.78
C HIS A 58 -6.98 23.69 -15.60
N GLY A 59 -7.36 23.84 -14.35
CA GLY A 59 -8.71 24.12 -13.91
C GLY A 59 -9.16 25.57 -14.00
N THR A 60 -10.46 25.70 -14.16
CA THR A 60 -11.26 26.84 -13.69
C THR A 60 -12.65 26.30 -13.36
N GLU A 61 -13.07 26.60 -12.14
CA GLU A 61 -14.41 26.45 -11.56
C GLU A 61 -15.01 25.05 -11.39
N SER A 62 -15.57 24.86 -10.20
CA SER A 62 -16.19 23.67 -9.64
C SER A 62 -17.31 23.11 -10.52
N TYR A 63 -16.97 22.15 -11.37
CA TYR A 63 -17.90 21.13 -11.84
C TYR A 63 -17.36 19.78 -11.39
N HIS A 64 -18.12 19.07 -10.55
CA HIS A 64 -17.87 17.68 -10.20
C HIS A 64 -17.82 16.84 -11.49
N LYS A 65 -16.62 16.68 -12.06
CA LYS A 65 -16.35 15.68 -13.08
C LYS A 65 -16.45 14.34 -12.36
N GLU A 66 -17.47 13.55 -12.68
CA GLU A 66 -17.62 12.19 -12.17
C GLU A 66 -16.32 11.44 -12.47
N GLN A 67 -15.62 11.02 -11.40
CA GLN A 67 -14.43 10.20 -11.56
C GLN A 67 -14.83 8.89 -12.26
N PRO A 68 -13.97 8.34 -13.13
CA PRO A 68 -14.24 7.07 -13.78
C PRO A 68 -14.58 6.01 -12.74
N GLU A 69 -15.73 5.38 -12.89
CA GLU A 69 -16.23 4.38 -11.92
C GLU A 69 -15.78 2.97 -12.29
N ASP A 70 -15.44 2.76 -13.56
CA ASP A 70 -15.12 1.47 -14.12
C ASP A 70 -13.80 0.92 -13.56
N ALA A 71 -13.81 -0.38 -13.25
CA ALA A 71 -12.67 -1.03 -12.65
C ALA A 71 -11.47 -1.05 -13.60
N PHE A 72 -11.68 -1.13 -14.92
CA PHE A 72 -10.59 -1.17 -15.90
C PHE A 72 -9.91 0.20 -16.02
N GLU A 73 -10.70 1.28 -16.10
CA GLU A 73 -10.17 2.64 -16.18
C GLU A 73 -9.36 3.01 -14.93
N THR A 74 -9.87 2.63 -13.76
CA THR A 74 -9.28 2.97 -12.46
C THR A 74 -8.22 1.98 -11.95
N ASP A 75 -7.91 0.93 -12.72
CA ASP A 75 -6.98 -0.11 -12.28
C ASP A 75 -5.55 0.46 -12.11
N PRO A 76 -4.86 0.16 -10.99
CA PRO A 76 -3.51 0.67 -10.73
C PRO A 76 -2.50 0.23 -11.79
N GLY A 77 -1.55 1.11 -12.15
CA GLY A 77 -0.61 0.84 -13.25
C GLY A 77 0.20 -0.45 -13.09
N LEU A 78 0.62 -0.78 -11.86
CA LEU A 78 1.35 -2.02 -11.58
C LEU A 78 0.50 -3.26 -11.86
N LEU A 79 -0.76 -3.20 -11.46
CA LEU A 79 -1.73 -4.27 -11.64
C LEU A 79 -2.11 -4.41 -13.11
N LYS A 80 -2.32 -3.30 -13.85
CA LYS A 80 -2.54 -3.30 -15.30
C LYS A 80 -1.41 -3.99 -16.07
N LYS A 81 -0.15 -3.71 -15.72
CA LYS A 81 1.04 -4.19 -16.44
C LYS A 81 1.33 -5.68 -16.21
N HIS A 82 0.99 -6.20 -15.04
CA HIS A 82 1.40 -7.53 -14.58
C HIS A 82 0.23 -8.47 -14.28
N SER A 83 -0.96 -8.18 -14.80
CA SER A 83 -2.11 -9.09 -14.74
C SER A 83 -2.36 -9.78 -16.07
N SER A 84 -2.66 -11.07 -16.01
CA SER A 84 -3.22 -11.86 -17.11
C SER A 84 -4.59 -12.40 -16.70
N TYR A 85 -5.30 -13.05 -17.63
CA TYR A 85 -6.58 -13.71 -17.35
C TYR A 85 -6.44 -15.19 -17.61
N LEU A 86 -6.52 -16.00 -16.55
CA LEU A 86 -6.32 -17.44 -16.62
C LEU A 86 -7.59 -18.20 -16.23
N SER A 87 -7.72 -19.42 -16.76
CA SER A 87 -8.76 -20.36 -16.37
C SER A 87 -8.23 -21.30 -15.30
N TYR A 88 -8.99 -21.52 -14.24
CA TYR A 88 -8.66 -22.47 -13.18
C TYR A 88 -9.77 -23.50 -13.02
N SER A 89 -9.40 -24.77 -12.96
CA SER A 89 -10.33 -25.87 -12.68
C SER A 89 -10.01 -26.47 -11.32
N THR A 90 -11.01 -26.55 -10.45
CA THR A 90 -10.95 -27.22 -9.14
C THR A 90 -11.87 -28.43 -9.13
N SER A 91 -11.92 -29.17 -8.02
CA SER A 91 -12.86 -30.29 -7.85
C SER A 91 -14.33 -29.84 -7.84
N ILE A 92 -14.60 -28.56 -7.57
CA ILE A 92 -15.95 -28.00 -7.43
C ILE A 92 -16.43 -27.33 -8.72
N ALA A 93 -15.54 -26.60 -9.40
CA ALA A 93 -15.92 -25.73 -10.51
C ALA A 93 -14.72 -25.37 -11.41
N THR A 94 -15.04 -25.04 -12.66
CA THR A 94 -14.12 -24.35 -13.57
C THR A 94 -14.45 -22.87 -13.61
N TYR A 95 -13.46 -22.05 -13.30
CA TYR A 95 -13.48 -20.59 -13.33
C TYR A 95 -12.78 -20.12 -14.61
N PRO A 96 -13.52 -19.73 -15.65
CA PRO A 96 -12.99 -19.62 -17.01
C PRO A 96 -12.08 -18.41 -17.24
N SER A 97 -12.24 -17.33 -16.46
CA SER A 97 -11.45 -16.12 -16.61
C SER A 97 -11.32 -15.40 -15.28
N ILE A 98 -10.19 -15.66 -14.62
CA ILE A 98 -9.79 -15.07 -13.36
C ILE A 98 -8.59 -14.16 -13.63
N ARG A 99 -8.70 -12.91 -13.19
CA ARG A 99 -7.58 -11.97 -13.24
C ARG A 99 -6.50 -12.46 -12.28
N THR A 100 -5.33 -12.75 -12.84
CA THR A 100 -4.17 -13.28 -12.15
C THR A 100 -3.03 -12.28 -12.24
N PHE A 101 -2.67 -11.69 -11.10
CA PHE A 101 -1.50 -10.86 -10.98
C PHE A 101 -0.29 -11.72 -10.64
N TYR A 102 0.78 -11.56 -11.41
CA TYR A 102 2.08 -12.13 -11.11
C TYR A 102 3.17 -11.15 -11.50
N ARG A 103 3.97 -10.76 -10.50
CA ARG A 103 5.18 -9.97 -10.71
C ARG A 103 6.36 -10.71 -10.12
N GLU A 104 7.24 -11.16 -11.00
CA GLU A 104 8.54 -11.69 -10.61
C GLU A 104 9.36 -10.61 -9.86
N HIS A 105 10.24 -11.05 -8.97
CA HIS A 105 11.17 -10.15 -8.32
C HIS A 105 12.08 -9.46 -9.37
N PRO A 106 12.22 -8.12 -9.35
CA PRO A 106 13.01 -7.39 -10.37
C PRO A 106 14.46 -7.86 -10.53
N GLN A 107 15.02 -8.49 -9.49
CA GLN A 107 16.38 -9.04 -9.47
C GLN A 107 16.39 -10.57 -9.26
N ALA A 108 15.31 -11.28 -9.60
CA ALA A 108 15.18 -12.73 -9.38
C ALA A 108 16.39 -13.53 -9.89
N SER A 109 16.88 -13.21 -11.09
CA SER A 109 18.05 -13.87 -11.72
C SER A 109 19.38 -13.68 -10.97
N LYS A 110 19.44 -12.74 -10.02
CA LYS A 110 20.63 -12.42 -9.25
C LYS A 110 20.53 -12.82 -7.78
N LEU A 111 19.34 -13.21 -7.30
CA LEU A 111 19.17 -13.67 -5.92
C LEU A 111 19.48 -15.17 -5.79
N PRO A 112 19.87 -15.65 -4.60
CA PRO A 112 20.17 -17.06 -4.42
C PRO A 112 18.93 -17.92 -4.60
N THR A 113 19.05 -18.95 -5.43
CA THR A 113 18.01 -19.96 -5.67
C THR A 113 18.21 -21.25 -4.87
N LYS A 114 19.32 -21.36 -4.13
CA LYS A 114 19.64 -22.51 -3.26
C LYS A 114 19.58 -22.11 -1.78
N PRO A 115 19.06 -22.97 -0.88
CA PRO A 115 18.50 -24.29 -1.15
C PRO A 115 17.16 -24.24 -1.91
N THR A 116 16.39 -23.17 -1.74
CA THR A 116 15.15 -22.89 -2.49
C THR A 116 15.14 -21.42 -2.96
N PRO A 117 14.33 -21.06 -3.98
CA PRO A 117 14.12 -19.66 -4.37
C PRO A 117 13.53 -18.84 -3.23
N ILE A 118 13.64 -17.51 -3.32
CA ILE A 118 12.98 -16.63 -2.35
C ILE A 118 11.45 -16.85 -2.36
N PRO A 119 10.77 -16.72 -1.20
CA PRO A 119 9.36 -17.07 -1.11
C PRO A 119 8.44 -16.19 -1.97
N LEU A 120 7.35 -16.78 -2.46
CA LEU A 120 6.28 -16.10 -3.17
C LEU A 120 5.31 -15.42 -2.18
N LEU A 121 5.16 -14.10 -2.30
CA LEU A 121 4.21 -13.32 -1.51
C LEU A 121 2.83 -13.36 -2.17
N VAL A 122 1.85 -13.96 -1.51
CA VAL A 122 0.51 -14.20 -2.07
C VAL A 122 -0.51 -13.27 -1.42
N PHE A 123 -1.14 -12.41 -2.21
CA PHE A 123 -2.11 -11.42 -1.75
C PHE A 123 -3.54 -11.93 -1.92
N VAL A 124 -4.31 -11.98 -0.82
CA VAL A 124 -5.67 -12.53 -0.79
C VAL A 124 -6.66 -11.49 -0.26
N HIS A 125 -7.51 -10.98 -1.14
CA HIS A 125 -8.51 -9.98 -0.78
C HIS A 125 -9.76 -10.57 -0.13
N GLY A 126 -10.52 -9.71 0.54
CA GLY A 126 -11.74 -10.08 1.25
C GLY A 126 -13.03 -9.97 0.43
N LEU A 127 -14.15 -10.09 1.13
CA LEU A 127 -15.51 -10.07 0.58
C LEU A 127 -15.79 -8.77 -0.19
N GLY A 128 -16.13 -8.89 -1.47
CA GLY A 128 -16.46 -7.73 -2.32
C GLY A 128 -15.29 -6.78 -2.58
N GLY A 129 -14.07 -7.20 -2.23
CA GLY A 129 -12.82 -6.51 -2.49
C GLY A 129 -12.21 -6.85 -3.85
N SER A 130 -10.94 -6.51 -4.01
CA SER A 130 -10.12 -6.80 -5.18
C SER A 130 -8.64 -6.58 -4.87
N LEU A 131 -7.75 -7.05 -5.74
CA LEU A 131 -6.30 -6.82 -5.63
C LEU A 131 -5.93 -5.33 -5.65
N SER A 132 -6.77 -4.46 -6.21
CA SER A 132 -6.50 -3.01 -6.23
C SER A 132 -6.40 -2.41 -4.83
N GLN A 133 -7.06 -3.02 -3.83
CA GLN A 133 -6.95 -2.65 -2.43
C GLN A 133 -5.53 -2.85 -1.88
N PHE A 134 -4.75 -3.77 -2.46
CA PHE A 134 -3.35 -3.99 -2.08
C PHE A 134 -2.36 -3.14 -2.86
N SER A 135 -2.80 -2.26 -3.77
CA SER A 135 -1.90 -1.53 -4.69
C SER A 135 -0.75 -0.79 -3.99
N HIS A 136 -1.03 -0.12 -2.86
CA HIS A 136 -0.01 0.55 -2.07
C HIS A 136 1.00 -0.43 -1.44
N LEU A 137 0.52 -1.56 -0.88
CA LEU A 137 1.37 -2.61 -0.34
C LEU A 137 2.19 -3.31 -1.42
N LEU A 138 1.58 -3.66 -2.55
CA LEU A 138 2.24 -4.27 -3.71
C LEU A 138 3.37 -3.39 -4.23
N THR A 139 3.19 -2.06 -4.25
CA THR A 139 4.24 -1.12 -4.66
C THR A 139 5.48 -1.24 -3.77
N SER A 140 5.29 -1.46 -2.46
CA SER A 140 6.40 -1.64 -1.51
C SER A 140 6.99 -3.06 -1.56
N LEU A 141 6.15 -4.10 -1.51
CA LEU A 141 6.56 -5.50 -1.32
C LEU A 141 7.05 -6.19 -2.60
N SER A 142 6.71 -5.67 -3.78
CA SER A 142 7.19 -6.21 -5.05
C SER A 142 8.68 -5.99 -5.32
N ASN A 143 9.34 -5.17 -4.50
CA ASN A 143 10.79 -5.01 -4.48
C ASN A 143 11.44 -5.86 -3.37
N VAL A 144 10.64 -6.58 -2.59
CA VAL A 144 11.08 -7.47 -1.51
C VAL A 144 10.98 -8.93 -1.96
N GLY A 145 9.91 -9.31 -2.64
CA GLY A 145 9.73 -10.68 -3.14
C GLY A 145 8.87 -10.74 -4.40
N PRO A 146 8.89 -11.88 -5.11
CA PRO A 146 7.90 -12.12 -6.16
C PRO A 146 6.50 -12.07 -5.54
N CYS A 147 5.57 -11.41 -6.22
CA CYS A 147 4.23 -11.16 -5.72
C CYS A 147 3.20 -11.82 -6.65
N PHE A 148 2.22 -12.48 -6.05
CA PHE A 148 1.14 -13.17 -6.72
C PHE A 148 -0.20 -12.85 -6.07
N GLY A 149 -1.27 -12.85 -6.84
CA GLY A 149 -2.62 -12.78 -6.32
C GLY A 149 -3.65 -12.95 -7.42
N ILE A 150 -4.88 -13.30 -7.04
CA ILE A 150 -6.01 -13.34 -7.97
C ILE A 150 -7.13 -12.44 -7.47
N ASP A 151 -7.89 -11.84 -8.39
CA ASP A 151 -9.23 -11.35 -8.05
C ASP A 151 -10.16 -12.56 -7.96
N LEU A 152 -10.83 -12.75 -6.83
CA LEU A 152 -11.81 -13.83 -6.65
C LEU A 152 -12.91 -13.76 -7.73
N PRO A 153 -13.58 -14.88 -8.06
CA PRO A 153 -14.59 -14.92 -9.12
C PRO A 153 -15.64 -13.81 -8.98
N GLY A 154 -15.84 -13.03 -10.03
CA GLY A 154 -16.74 -11.88 -10.10
C GLY A 154 -16.33 -10.63 -9.32
N CYS A 155 -15.23 -10.67 -8.56
CA CYS A 155 -14.61 -9.52 -7.91
C CYS A 155 -13.60 -8.84 -8.84
N GLY A 156 -13.31 -7.55 -8.58
CA GLY A 156 -12.38 -6.76 -9.40
C GLY A 156 -12.65 -6.90 -10.91
N LEU A 157 -11.63 -7.33 -11.65
CA LEU A 157 -11.73 -7.57 -13.10
C LEU A 157 -12.01 -9.04 -13.47
N SER A 158 -12.11 -9.95 -12.50
CA SER A 158 -12.46 -11.35 -12.77
C SER A 158 -13.88 -11.51 -13.30
N SER A 159 -14.05 -12.46 -14.21
CA SER A 159 -15.37 -12.83 -14.73
C SER A 159 -16.26 -13.38 -13.61
N PHE A 160 -17.56 -13.15 -13.71
CA PHE A 160 -18.55 -13.69 -12.77
C PHE A 160 -19.07 -15.04 -13.26
N ASP A 161 -18.17 -16.01 -13.37
CA ASP A 161 -18.48 -17.37 -13.78
C ASP A 161 -17.60 -18.40 -13.04
N PRO A 162 -18.14 -19.58 -12.70
CA PRO A 162 -19.52 -20.00 -12.95
C PRO A 162 -20.51 -19.30 -12.00
N LYS A 163 -21.80 -19.34 -12.31
CA LYS A 163 -22.85 -18.67 -11.50
C LYS A 163 -23.45 -19.55 -10.40
N ALA A 164 -22.99 -20.79 -10.28
CA ALA A 164 -23.43 -21.74 -9.27
C ALA A 164 -23.02 -21.25 -7.86
N TRP A 165 -23.88 -21.44 -6.85
CA TRP A 165 -23.63 -20.90 -5.50
C TRP A 165 -22.52 -21.65 -4.75
N ASN A 166 -22.37 -22.94 -4.99
CA ASN A 166 -21.33 -23.78 -4.40
C ASN A 166 -19.91 -23.34 -4.81
N ALA A 167 -19.74 -22.71 -5.98
CA ALA A 167 -18.46 -22.16 -6.44
C ALA A 167 -17.98 -20.92 -5.66
N TYR A 168 -18.77 -20.42 -4.71
CA TYR A 168 -18.43 -19.25 -3.89
C TYR A 168 -18.46 -19.56 -2.39
N THR A 169 -18.46 -20.84 -2.01
CA THR A 169 -18.26 -21.19 -0.60
C THR A 169 -16.83 -20.89 -0.17
N VAL A 170 -16.61 -20.74 1.13
CA VAL A 170 -15.27 -20.43 1.65
C VAL A 170 -14.29 -21.55 1.28
N ASN A 171 -14.73 -22.81 1.34
CA ASN A 171 -13.93 -23.94 0.89
C ASN A 171 -13.63 -23.90 -0.62
N ALA A 172 -14.62 -23.61 -1.46
CA ALA A 172 -14.42 -23.56 -2.91
C ALA A 172 -13.44 -22.47 -3.35
N LEU A 173 -13.51 -21.30 -2.69
CA LEU A 173 -12.61 -20.18 -2.95
C LEU A 173 -11.20 -20.45 -2.42
N ALA A 174 -11.08 -21.12 -1.26
CA ALA A 174 -9.78 -21.54 -0.73
C ALA A 174 -9.11 -22.61 -1.63
N GLU A 175 -9.88 -23.55 -2.18
CA GLU A 175 -9.38 -24.53 -3.15
C GLU A 175 -8.93 -23.84 -4.44
N LEU A 176 -9.72 -22.91 -4.98
CA LEU A 176 -9.33 -22.10 -6.14
C LEU A 176 -8.00 -21.36 -5.91
N LEU A 177 -7.85 -20.71 -4.74
CA LEU A 177 -6.60 -20.04 -4.37
C LEU A 177 -5.44 -21.03 -4.30
N ALA A 178 -5.62 -22.18 -3.64
CA ALA A 178 -4.58 -23.20 -3.54
C ALA A 178 -4.14 -23.70 -4.93
N THR A 179 -5.09 -23.99 -5.82
CA THR A 179 -4.81 -24.37 -7.21
C THR A 179 -4.05 -23.28 -7.96
N ALA A 180 -4.47 -22.03 -7.82
CA ALA A 180 -3.85 -20.91 -8.51
C ALA A 180 -2.41 -20.65 -8.03
N ILE A 181 -2.17 -20.72 -6.71
CA ILE A 181 -0.83 -20.58 -6.11
C ILE A 181 0.08 -21.71 -6.57
N GLU A 182 -0.41 -22.96 -6.52
CA GLU A 182 0.34 -24.13 -6.99
C GLU A 182 0.75 -23.97 -8.46
N GLN A 183 -0.10 -23.44 -9.33
CA GLN A 183 0.28 -23.23 -10.73
C GLN A 183 1.37 -22.16 -10.95
N HIS A 184 1.64 -21.29 -9.97
CA HIS A 184 2.57 -20.16 -10.13
C HIS A 184 3.84 -20.24 -9.28
N ARG A 185 3.81 -21.00 -8.17
CA ARG A 185 5.03 -21.25 -7.40
C ARG A 185 5.97 -22.16 -8.18
N ASP A 186 7.27 -21.97 -8.03
CA ASP A 186 8.27 -22.89 -8.56
C ASP A 186 8.27 -24.18 -7.72
N LYS A 187 7.48 -25.17 -8.16
CA LYS A 187 7.34 -26.46 -7.47
C LYS A 187 8.61 -27.28 -7.51
N GLU A 188 9.32 -27.25 -8.64
CA GLU A 188 10.52 -28.03 -8.88
C GLU A 188 11.65 -27.60 -7.95
N ALA A 189 11.78 -26.29 -7.75
CA ALA A 189 12.75 -25.72 -6.82
C ALA A 189 12.22 -25.62 -5.38
N GLY A 190 11.03 -26.16 -5.08
CA GLY A 190 10.46 -26.19 -3.74
C GLY A 190 10.16 -24.81 -3.15
N GLN A 191 9.81 -23.82 -3.98
CA GLN A 191 9.60 -22.44 -3.55
C GLN A 191 8.51 -22.34 -2.46
N GLY A 192 8.88 -21.67 -1.36
CA GLY A 192 7.96 -21.37 -0.26
C GLY A 192 6.99 -20.23 -0.57
N VAL A 193 5.95 -20.11 0.23
CA VAL A 193 4.85 -19.16 0.06
C VAL A 193 4.56 -18.44 1.37
N VAL A 194 4.34 -17.12 1.32
CA VAL A 194 3.81 -16.35 2.45
C VAL A 194 2.46 -15.77 2.07
N LEU A 195 1.43 -16.02 2.89
CA LEU A 195 0.08 -15.54 2.64
C LEU A 195 -0.12 -14.17 3.30
N VAL A 196 -0.48 -13.16 2.50
CA VAL A 196 -0.84 -11.80 2.94
C VAL A 196 -2.31 -11.57 2.66
N ALA A 197 -3.13 -11.64 3.69
CA ALA A 197 -4.57 -11.74 3.56
C ALA A 197 -5.30 -10.61 4.27
N HIS A 198 -6.44 -10.17 3.72
CA HIS A 198 -7.29 -9.15 4.31
C HIS A 198 -8.73 -9.64 4.51
N SER A 199 -9.29 -9.39 5.69
CA SER A 199 -10.71 -9.65 6.00
C SER A 199 -11.09 -11.11 5.74
N LEU A 200 -12.10 -11.40 4.90
CA LEU A 200 -12.47 -12.77 4.52
C LEU A 200 -11.29 -13.55 3.90
N GLY A 201 -10.34 -12.87 3.25
CA GLY A 201 -9.12 -13.50 2.73
C GLY A 201 -8.34 -14.22 3.83
N CYS A 202 -8.34 -13.69 5.06
CA CYS A 202 -7.68 -14.33 6.21
C CYS A 202 -8.25 -15.72 6.50
N SER A 203 -9.57 -15.87 6.38
CA SER A 203 -10.25 -17.15 6.54
C SER A 203 -9.86 -18.16 5.45
N LEU A 204 -9.81 -17.71 4.19
CA LEU A 204 -9.38 -18.55 3.06
C LEU A 204 -7.93 -19.01 3.26
N SER A 205 -7.05 -18.08 3.66
CA SER A 205 -5.65 -18.37 3.94
C SER A 205 -5.45 -19.30 5.15
N ALA A 206 -6.24 -19.15 6.22
CA ALA A 206 -6.21 -20.06 7.36
C ALA A 206 -6.61 -21.49 6.97
N LEU A 207 -7.63 -21.65 6.11
CA LEU A 207 -8.01 -22.97 5.59
C LEU A 207 -6.90 -23.61 4.75
N MET A 208 -6.17 -22.84 3.96
CA MET A 208 -5.03 -23.36 3.19
C MET A 208 -3.82 -23.68 4.09
N ALA A 209 -3.62 -22.95 5.18
CA ALA A 209 -2.46 -23.11 6.06
C ALA A 209 -2.65 -24.13 7.20
N SER A 210 -3.90 -24.53 7.49
CA SER A 210 -4.21 -25.37 8.64
C SER A 210 -4.01 -26.87 8.36
N SER A 211 -3.35 -27.58 9.29
CA SER A 211 -3.19 -29.03 9.25
C SER A 211 -4.49 -29.81 9.45
N THR A 212 -5.53 -29.18 10.01
CA THR A 212 -6.84 -29.79 10.23
C THR A 212 -7.80 -29.59 9.04
N SER A 213 -7.44 -28.72 8.10
CA SER A 213 -8.17 -28.54 6.85
C SER A 213 -7.78 -29.62 5.84
N PRO A 214 -8.66 -30.07 4.93
CA PRO A 214 -8.30 -30.93 3.80
C PRO A 214 -7.78 -30.15 2.57
N ILE A 215 -7.92 -28.82 2.55
CA ILE A 215 -7.67 -27.98 1.36
C ILE A 215 -6.18 -27.72 1.19
N GLY A 216 -5.63 -27.90 -0.01
CA GLY A 216 -4.25 -27.48 -0.31
C GLY A 216 -3.17 -28.33 0.36
N ASN A 217 -3.37 -29.65 0.50
CA ASN A 217 -2.41 -30.55 1.16
C ASN A 217 -0.98 -30.45 0.61
N ASP A 218 -0.81 -30.28 -0.70
CA ASP A 218 0.50 -30.07 -1.29
C ASP A 218 1.08 -28.68 -1.01
N LEU A 219 0.22 -27.66 -0.94
CA LEU A 219 0.67 -26.30 -0.70
C LEU A 219 1.06 -26.07 0.77
N LYS A 220 0.39 -26.73 1.73
CA LYS A 220 0.60 -26.56 3.18
C LYS A 220 2.05 -26.64 3.61
N LYS A 221 2.76 -27.66 3.13
CA LYS A 221 4.19 -27.89 3.42
C LYS A 221 5.12 -26.79 2.92
N HIS A 222 4.63 -25.93 2.02
CA HIS A 222 5.39 -24.79 1.48
C HIS A 222 4.92 -23.44 2.03
N ILE A 223 3.88 -23.38 2.86
CA ILE A 223 3.47 -22.13 3.50
C ILE A 223 4.45 -21.84 4.63
N LEU A 224 5.17 -20.72 4.54
CA LEU A 224 6.17 -20.30 5.51
C LEU A 224 5.61 -19.33 6.56
N GLY A 225 4.48 -18.68 6.28
CA GLY A 225 3.85 -17.75 7.22
C GLY A 225 2.50 -17.24 6.75
N LEU A 226 1.69 -16.77 7.71
CA LEU A 226 0.38 -16.18 7.50
C LEU A 226 0.32 -14.78 8.11
N ILE A 227 0.10 -13.78 7.27
CA ILE A 227 -0.16 -12.39 7.66
C ILE A 227 -1.65 -12.14 7.47
N ALA A 228 -2.37 -12.00 8.57
CA ALA A 228 -3.82 -11.84 8.60
C ALA A 228 -4.19 -10.42 9.04
N VAL A 229 -4.66 -9.61 8.09
CA VAL A 229 -5.04 -8.20 8.31
C VAL A 229 -6.55 -8.08 8.46
N CYS A 230 -6.99 -7.50 9.58
CA CYS A 230 -8.38 -7.43 10.01
C CYS A 230 -9.09 -8.79 9.94
N PRO A 231 -8.53 -9.88 10.53
CA PRO A 231 -9.13 -11.21 10.47
C PRO A 231 -10.40 -11.30 11.32
N ARG A 232 -11.10 -12.42 11.17
CA ARG A 232 -12.30 -12.74 11.93
C ARG A 232 -12.18 -14.13 12.54
N ALA A 233 -12.46 -14.23 13.84
CA ALA A 233 -12.34 -15.44 14.64
C ALA A 233 -13.63 -16.24 14.65
N SER A 234 -14.76 -15.56 14.84
CA SER A 234 -16.01 -16.23 15.20
C SER A 234 -16.95 -16.43 14.00
N SER A 235 -17.45 -17.68 13.90
CA SER A 235 -18.60 -18.05 13.07
C SER A 235 -19.85 -17.30 13.52
N LEU A 236 -20.78 -17.06 12.59
CA LEU A 236 -22.02 -16.34 12.88
C LEU A 236 -22.91 -17.14 13.85
N ALA A 237 -23.45 -16.47 14.87
CA ALA A 237 -24.40 -17.07 15.80
C ALA A 237 -25.70 -17.51 15.06
N PRO A 238 -26.44 -18.54 15.54
CA PRO A 238 -27.62 -19.07 14.82
C PRO A 238 -28.70 -18.02 14.48
N GLN A 239 -28.91 -17.04 15.37
CA GLN A 239 -29.83 -15.92 15.14
C GLN A 239 -29.36 -14.99 14.00
N GLN A 240 -28.04 -14.77 13.89
CA GLN A 240 -27.44 -13.98 12.81
C GLN A 240 -27.48 -14.75 11.50
N VAL A 241 -27.24 -16.06 11.52
CA VAL A 241 -27.38 -16.95 10.33
C VAL A 241 -28.79 -16.84 9.76
N THR A 242 -29.82 -16.96 10.59
CA THR A 242 -31.22 -16.84 10.16
C THR A 242 -31.50 -15.47 9.54
N SER A 243 -30.94 -14.40 10.12
CA SER A 243 -31.10 -13.03 9.62
C SER A 243 -30.43 -12.84 8.26
N VAL A 244 -29.21 -13.36 8.08
CA VAL A 244 -28.49 -13.31 6.80
C VAL A 244 -29.20 -14.15 5.75
N GLN A 245 -29.70 -15.34 6.08
CA GLN A 245 -30.50 -16.16 5.16
C GLN A 245 -31.76 -15.43 4.69
N ARG A 246 -32.47 -14.72 5.58
CA ARG A 246 -33.62 -13.89 5.20
C ARG A 246 -33.20 -12.76 4.26
N LEU A 247 -32.08 -12.07 4.55
CA LEU A 247 -31.52 -11.03 3.69
C LEU A 247 -31.19 -11.58 2.29
N LEU A 248 -30.60 -12.78 2.21
CA LEU A 248 -30.25 -13.46 0.96
C LEU A 248 -31.46 -13.96 0.17
N ARG A 249 -32.69 -13.91 0.71
CA ARG A 249 -33.93 -14.19 -0.03
C ARG A 249 -34.54 -12.94 -0.67
N ILE A 250 -34.11 -11.74 -0.28
CA ILE A 250 -34.62 -10.49 -0.86
C ILE A 250 -34.30 -10.45 -2.37
N PRO A 251 -35.25 -10.15 -3.27
CA PRO A 251 -34.97 -9.98 -4.70
C PRO A 251 -33.80 -9.03 -4.99
N GLY A 252 -32.97 -9.35 -5.99
CA GLY A 252 -31.74 -8.60 -6.30
C GLY A 252 -31.97 -7.10 -6.52
N TRP A 253 -33.02 -6.74 -7.26
CA TRP A 253 -33.35 -5.34 -7.55
C TRP A 253 -33.74 -4.53 -6.31
N ILE A 254 -34.39 -5.15 -5.31
CA ILE A 254 -34.70 -4.52 -4.02
C ILE A 254 -33.40 -4.29 -3.24
N PHE A 255 -32.53 -5.31 -3.22
CA PHE A 255 -31.23 -5.22 -2.55
C PHE A 255 -30.36 -4.13 -3.19
N ASP A 256 -30.37 -4.00 -4.51
CA ASP A 256 -29.65 -2.93 -5.22
C ASP A 256 -30.20 -1.54 -4.89
N CYS A 257 -31.53 -1.39 -4.76
CA CYS A 257 -32.13 -0.15 -4.27
C CYS A 257 -31.64 0.19 -2.86
N TRP A 258 -31.58 -0.79 -1.96
CA TRP A 258 -31.02 -0.62 -0.63
C TRP A 258 -29.53 -0.24 -0.66
N ARG A 259 -28.69 -0.92 -1.46
CA ARG A 259 -27.28 -0.55 -1.62
C ARG A 259 -27.09 0.86 -2.17
N ARG A 260 -27.94 1.30 -3.10
CA ARG A 260 -27.94 2.70 -3.58
C ARG A 260 -28.29 3.67 -2.46
N TRP A 261 -29.24 3.31 -1.60
CA TRP A 261 -29.61 4.10 -0.44
C TRP A 261 -28.50 4.14 0.64
N ASP A 262 -27.85 3.01 0.95
CA ASP A 262 -26.72 2.93 1.92
C ASP A 262 -25.50 3.76 1.46
N ARG A 263 -25.36 3.96 0.14
CA ARG A 263 -24.34 4.84 -0.48
C ARG A 263 -24.75 6.32 -0.55
N ARG A 264 -25.97 6.68 -0.11
CA ARG A 264 -26.41 8.09 -0.10
C ARG A 264 -25.51 8.88 0.85
N GLY A 265 -25.04 10.04 0.38
CA GLY A 265 -24.04 10.86 1.09
C GLY A 265 -22.63 10.74 0.51
N GLY A 266 -22.42 9.90 -0.51
CA GLY A 266 -21.15 9.81 -1.23
C GLY A 266 -19.99 9.44 -0.30
N LEU A 267 -18.98 10.31 -0.23
CA LEU A 267 -17.80 10.15 0.62
C LEU A 267 -18.13 10.04 2.11
N ASN A 268 -19.25 10.61 2.55
CA ASN A 268 -19.71 10.62 3.95
C ASN A 268 -20.87 9.64 4.18
N SER A 269 -21.14 8.74 3.22
CA SER A 269 -22.21 7.74 3.36
C SER A 269 -21.92 6.75 4.49
N ALA A 270 -22.98 6.17 5.05
CA ALA A 270 -22.87 5.11 6.06
C ALA A 270 -22.03 3.92 5.55
N SER A 271 -22.18 3.58 4.26
CA SER A 271 -21.41 2.52 3.61
C SER A 271 -19.89 2.75 3.61
N VAL A 272 -19.45 4.01 3.51
CA VAL A 272 -18.03 4.38 3.51
C VAL A 272 -17.53 4.48 4.94
N ASN A 273 -18.23 5.22 5.81
CA ASN A 273 -17.85 5.43 7.22
C ASN A 273 -17.67 4.10 7.98
N ARG A 274 -18.47 3.08 7.67
CA ARG A 274 -18.35 1.75 8.27
C ARG A 274 -16.99 1.09 8.01
N MET A 275 -16.38 1.36 6.87
CA MET A 275 -15.13 0.71 6.47
C MET A 275 -13.90 1.54 6.83
N VAL A 276 -13.94 2.85 6.57
CA VAL A 276 -12.78 3.76 6.73
C VAL A 276 -12.79 4.52 8.05
N GLY A 277 -13.90 4.53 8.78
CA GLY A 277 -14.08 5.32 10.00
C GLY A 277 -14.39 6.80 9.73
N PRO A 278 -14.71 7.58 10.77
CA PRO A 278 -15.08 8.99 10.64
C PRO A 278 -13.89 9.90 10.32
N CYS A 279 -12.67 9.55 10.73
CA CYS A 279 -11.48 10.39 10.60
C CYS A 279 -10.67 10.17 9.32
N ALA A 280 -11.11 9.29 8.41
CA ALA A 280 -10.40 9.03 7.16
C ALA A 280 -10.39 10.24 6.22
N ASP A 281 -9.28 10.41 5.50
CA ASP A 281 -9.09 11.46 4.50
C ASP A 281 -9.98 11.29 3.26
N SER A 282 -10.08 12.34 2.44
CA SER A 282 -10.94 12.37 1.25
C SER A 282 -10.57 11.31 0.22
N ASP A 283 -9.29 10.98 0.07
CA ASP A 283 -8.83 10.06 -0.96
C ASP A 283 -9.12 8.62 -0.54
N THR A 284 -8.86 8.27 0.72
CA THR A 284 -9.26 6.97 1.30
C THR A 284 -10.77 6.77 1.21
N ARG A 285 -11.56 7.79 1.52
CA ARG A 285 -13.03 7.76 1.35
C ARG A 285 -13.44 7.58 -0.12
N THR A 286 -12.72 8.21 -1.04
CA THR A 286 -12.98 8.10 -2.49
C THR A 286 -12.70 6.69 -2.98
N LEU A 287 -11.59 6.09 -2.56
CA LEU A 287 -11.24 4.69 -2.86
C LEU A 287 -12.32 3.74 -2.33
N GLN A 288 -12.73 3.88 -1.08
CA GLN A 288 -13.77 3.02 -0.52
C GLN A 288 -15.12 3.17 -1.22
N LEU A 289 -15.53 4.40 -1.56
CA LEU A 289 -16.75 4.62 -2.31
C LEU A 289 -16.69 3.93 -3.69
N ARG A 290 -15.54 3.99 -4.35
CA ARG A 290 -15.29 3.30 -5.63
C ARG A 290 -15.44 1.78 -5.47
N TYR A 291 -14.78 1.17 -4.47
CA TYR A 291 -14.91 -0.27 -4.20
C TYR A 291 -16.37 -0.67 -3.90
N ASN A 292 -17.11 0.17 -3.17
CA ASN A 292 -18.53 -0.05 -2.89
C ASN A 292 -19.41 -0.02 -4.15
N LYS A 293 -19.02 0.73 -5.19
CA LYS A 293 -19.71 0.78 -6.49
C LYS A 293 -19.34 -0.41 -7.38
N GLN A 294 -18.06 -0.80 -7.40
CA GLN A 294 -17.54 -1.90 -8.22
C GLN A 294 -18.01 -3.28 -7.73
N SER A 295 -18.35 -3.41 -6.44
CA SER A 295 -18.85 -4.66 -5.86
C SER A 295 -20.23 -5.08 -6.42
N LYS A 296 -20.25 -6.18 -7.19
CA LYS A 296 -21.46 -6.74 -7.83
C LYS A 296 -22.34 -7.48 -6.82
N THR A 297 -23.61 -7.11 -6.73
CA THR A 297 -24.59 -7.73 -5.80
C THR A 297 -24.72 -9.25 -5.97
N PRO A 298 -24.83 -9.82 -7.18
CA PRO A 298 -24.94 -11.28 -7.34
C PRO A 298 -23.73 -12.06 -6.82
N VAL A 299 -22.53 -11.48 -6.92
CA VAL A 299 -21.27 -12.06 -6.43
C VAL A 299 -21.22 -11.98 -4.92
N TRP A 300 -21.43 -10.77 -4.38
CA TRP A 300 -21.39 -10.51 -2.93
C TRP A 300 -22.35 -11.44 -2.18
N ARG A 301 -23.57 -11.65 -2.69
CA ARG A 301 -24.55 -12.54 -2.06
C ARG A 301 -24.12 -14.00 -2.02
N ARG A 302 -23.46 -14.48 -3.09
CA ARG A 302 -22.96 -15.85 -3.16
C ARG A 302 -21.81 -16.07 -2.17
N MET A 303 -20.85 -15.14 -2.15
CA MET A 303 -19.76 -15.19 -1.18
C MET A 303 -20.28 -15.11 0.26
N VAL A 304 -21.24 -14.22 0.55
CA VAL A 304 -21.87 -14.13 1.89
C VAL A 304 -22.61 -15.41 2.25
N SER A 305 -23.34 -16.02 1.32
CA SER A 305 -23.95 -17.33 1.55
C SER A 305 -22.89 -18.39 1.86
N GLY A 306 -21.74 -18.32 1.19
CA GLY A 306 -20.60 -19.17 1.44
C GLY A 306 -20.01 -19.03 2.84
N THR A 307 -20.14 -17.86 3.48
CA THR A 307 -19.66 -17.64 4.86
C THR A 307 -20.56 -18.26 5.93
N LEU A 308 -21.78 -18.66 5.59
CA LEU A 308 -22.70 -19.25 6.55
C LEU A 308 -22.22 -20.66 6.93
N PRO A 309 -22.22 -21.01 8.22
CA PRO A 309 -21.78 -22.32 8.66
C PRO A 309 -22.75 -23.41 8.17
N THR A 310 -22.18 -24.49 7.65
CA THR A 310 -22.89 -25.75 7.39
C THR A 310 -22.33 -26.83 8.30
N TYR A 311 -23.17 -27.76 8.74
CA TYR A 311 -22.80 -28.79 9.69
C TYR A 311 -23.06 -30.17 9.10
N ASP A 312 -22.20 -31.15 9.41
CA ASP A 312 -22.42 -32.55 9.08
C ASP A 312 -23.44 -33.20 10.04
N SER A 313 -23.70 -34.49 9.83
CA SER A 313 -24.58 -35.29 10.69
C SER A 313 -24.11 -35.39 12.14
N ASN A 314 -22.84 -35.11 12.41
CA ASN A 314 -22.21 -35.17 13.73
C ASN A 314 -22.16 -33.80 14.41
N GLY A 315 -22.70 -32.75 13.78
CA GLY A 315 -22.69 -31.37 14.30
C GLY A 315 -21.36 -30.64 14.15
N VAL A 316 -20.42 -31.17 13.36
CA VAL A 316 -19.14 -30.53 13.06
C VAL A 316 -19.33 -29.57 11.90
N GLN A 317 -18.77 -28.36 12.01
CA GLN A 317 -18.84 -27.37 10.94
C GLN A 317 -17.98 -27.81 9.74
N VAL A 318 -18.59 -27.94 8.56
CA VAL A 318 -17.94 -28.41 7.32
C VAL A 318 -17.55 -27.25 6.39
N ASP A 319 -18.37 -26.20 6.33
CA ASP A 319 -18.13 -25.01 5.51
C ASP A 319 -18.47 -23.73 6.30
N GLY A 320 -18.15 -22.57 5.74
CA GLY A 320 -18.31 -21.26 6.37
C GLY A 320 -17.01 -20.68 6.92
N ILE A 321 -17.13 -19.66 7.76
CA ILE A 321 -15.95 -19.01 8.37
C ILE A 321 -15.23 -20.02 9.28
N PRO A 322 -13.90 -20.20 9.16
CA PRO A 322 -13.14 -21.13 9.97
C PRO A 322 -13.16 -20.71 11.43
N GLY A 323 -13.51 -21.66 12.31
CA GLY A 323 -13.47 -21.49 13.76
C GLY A 323 -12.19 -22.03 14.40
N LYS A 324 -12.26 -22.27 15.71
CA LYS A 324 -11.13 -22.71 16.55
C LYS A 324 -10.32 -23.86 15.97
N GLN A 325 -10.97 -24.91 15.46
CA GLN A 325 -10.27 -26.11 14.96
C GLN A 325 -9.32 -25.81 13.80
N ILE A 326 -9.74 -24.96 12.85
CA ILE A 326 -8.91 -24.58 11.70
C ILE A 326 -7.78 -23.66 12.14
N TRP A 327 -8.08 -22.61 12.90
CA TRP A 327 -7.07 -21.66 13.38
C TRP A 327 -6.02 -22.31 14.29
N ALA A 328 -6.43 -23.21 15.18
CA ALA A 328 -5.52 -24.00 16.02
C ALA A 328 -4.58 -24.87 15.18
N GLY A 329 -5.05 -25.40 14.04
CA GLY A 329 -4.25 -26.21 13.11
C GLY A 329 -3.25 -25.43 12.25
N VAL A 330 -3.26 -24.09 12.27
CA VAL A 330 -2.25 -23.30 11.53
C VAL A 330 -0.91 -23.36 12.29
N GLN A 331 0.04 -24.17 11.84
CA GLN A 331 1.31 -24.38 12.57
C GLN A 331 2.42 -23.39 12.19
N THR A 332 2.23 -22.65 11.10
CA THR A 332 3.20 -21.67 10.59
C THR A 332 3.20 -20.40 11.46
N PRO A 333 4.28 -19.60 11.41
CA PRO A 333 4.30 -18.28 12.02
C PRO A 333 3.11 -17.41 11.56
N VAL A 334 2.46 -16.73 12.50
CA VAL A 334 1.29 -15.90 12.22
C VAL A 334 1.50 -14.45 12.70
N LEU A 335 1.18 -13.49 11.84
CA LEU A 335 1.04 -12.08 12.20
C LEU A 335 -0.44 -11.69 12.10
N LEU A 336 -1.04 -11.28 13.21
CA LEU A 336 -2.40 -10.76 13.29
C LEU A 336 -2.34 -9.23 13.39
N VAL A 337 -3.01 -8.52 12.48
CA VAL A 337 -3.07 -7.05 12.50
C VAL A 337 -4.50 -6.56 12.52
N ALA A 338 -4.86 -5.62 13.41
CA ALA A 338 -6.15 -4.94 13.39
C ALA A 338 -5.98 -3.42 13.50
N GLY A 339 -7.01 -2.68 13.07
CA GLY A 339 -7.15 -1.26 13.37
C GLY A 339 -8.01 -1.07 14.61
N SER A 340 -7.61 -0.20 15.53
CA SER A 340 -8.39 0.08 16.74
C SER A 340 -9.76 0.71 16.46
N ALA A 341 -9.91 1.36 15.30
CA ALA A 341 -11.17 1.95 14.83
C ALA A 341 -11.90 1.05 13.80
N ASP A 342 -11.53 -0.23 13.67
CA ASP A 342 -12.24 -1.18 12.81
C ASP A 342 -13.64 -1.50 13.40
N THR A 343 -14.69 -1.11 12.68
CA THR A 343 -16.09 -1.37 13.06
C THR A 343 -16.68 -2.62 12.40
N VAL A 344 -15.95 -3.24 11.47
CA VAL A 344 -16.35 -4.43 10.71
C VAL A 344 -15.87 -5.68 11.42
N ASN A 345 -14.56 -5.80 11.60
CA ASN A 345 -13.90 -6.87 12.34
C ASN A 345 -13.17 -6.23 13.52
N LYS A 346 -13.88 -6.15 14.65
CA LYS A 346 -13.38 -5.40 15.81
C LYS A 346 -12.06 -5.98 16.33
N PRO A 347 -11.20 -5.17 16.97
CA PRO A 347 -9.93 -5.65 17.53
C PRO A 347 -10.09 -6.77 18.57
N GLU A 348 -11.26 -6.94 19.18
CA GLU A 348 -11.54 -8.09 20.06
C GLU A 348 -11.38 -9.45 19.35
N GLU A 349 -11.60 -9.52 18.04
CA GLU A 349 -11.44 -10.74 17.24
C GLU A 349 -9.99 -11.25 17.30
N LEU A 350 -9.00 -10.37 17.46
CA LEU A 350 -7.59 -10.77 17.63
C LEU A 350 -7.40 -11.54 18.92
N ARG A 351 -8.05 -11.15 20.02
CA ARG A 351 -7.93 -11.85 21.31
C ARG A 351 -8.48 -13.27 21.21
N GLU A 352 -9.63 -13.44 20.55
CA GLU A 352 -10.23 -14.75 20.32
C GLU A 352 -9.34 -15.63 19.43
N LEU A 353 -8.76 -15.06 18.36
CA LEU A 353 -7.79 -15.78 17.53
C LEU A 353 -6.55 -16.17 18.33
N LEU A 354 -5.98 -15.27 19.12
CA LEU A 354 -4.79 -15.53 19.93
C LEU A 354 -5.01 -16.73 20.88
N GLN A 355 -6.20 -16.83 21.47
CA GLN A 355 -6.63 -17.99 22.26
C GLN A 355 -6.73 -19.28 21.41
N TYR A 356 -7.22 -19.19 20.17
CA TYR A 356 -7.26 -20.33 19.25
C TYR A 356 -5.88 -20.79 18.83
N LEU A 357 -4.93 -19.85 18.71
CA LEU A 357 -3.55 -20.15 18.31
C LEU A 357 -2.67 -20.63 19.46
N GLY A 358 -3.17 -20.58 20.70
CA GLY A 358 -2.45 -21.02 21.91
C GLY A 358 -1.39 -20.04 22.42
N GLY A 359 -1.42 -18.77 21.99
CA GLY A 359 -0.47 -17.75 22.43
C GLY A 359 -0.83 -17.16 23.80
N GLN A 360 0.18 -16.69 24.55
CA GLN A 360 0.00 -15.79 25.69
C GLN A 360 -0.01 -14.32 25.21
N GLU A 361 -0.75 -13.44 25.89
CA GLU A 361 -0.86 -12.02 25.54
C GLU A 361 0.48 -11.28 25.75
N ASN A 362 1.30 -11.19 24.70
CA ASN A 362 2.37 -10.19 24.60
C ASN A 362 1.89 -9.04 23.70
N THR A 363 1.01 -8.18 24.22
CA THR A 363 0.59 -6.96 23.54
C THR A 363 1.73 -5.94 23.60
N THR A 364 2.41 -5.70 22.47
CA THR A 364 3.25 -4.51 22.31
C THR A 364 2.34 -3.33 21.98
N ASP A 365 1.85 -2.65 23.02
CA ASP A 365 1.16 -1.37 22.85
C ASP A 365 2.19 -0.30 22.51
N ALA A 366 2.16 0.17 21.27
CA ALA A 366 2.87 1.38 20.87
C ALA A 366 1.99 2.57 21.28
N HIS A 367 2.12 3.09 22.51
CA HIS A 367 2.02 4.51 22.85
C HIS A 367 2.22 4.83 24.35
N ASP A 368 3.20 5.70 24.58
CA ASP A 368 3.22 6.87 25.48
C ASP A 368 3.18 6.67 27.01
N SER A 369 4.37 6.78 27.61
CA SER A 369 4.62 6.83 29.04
C SER A 369 4.26 8.20 29.64
N GLY A 370 3.05 8.31 30.20
CA GLY A 370 2.59 9.48 30.96
C GLY A 370 2.54 9.25 32.47
N SER A 371 3.68 9.46 33.13
CA SER A 371 3.93 9.85 34.54
C SER A 371 2.89 9.56 35.65
N LYS A 372 3.33 8.79 36.67
CA LYS A 372 3.15 9.16 38.09
C LYS A 372 4.42 8.85 38.89
N VAL A 373 4.90 9.89 39.54
CA VAL A 373 6.09 10.00 40.40
C VAL A 373 5.88 9.30 41.75
N SER A 374 6.90 8.57 42.20
CA SER A 374 7.30 8.54 43.62
C SER A 374 8.79 8.22 43.76
N ASP A 375 9.51 9.15 44.38
CA ASP A 375 10.94 9.17 44.69
C ASP A 375 11.45 7.96 45.50
N ALA A 376 12.66 7.48 45.16
CA ALA A 376 13.74 7.19 46.12
C ALA A 376 15.08 6.86 45.41
N LEU A 377 15.92 7.90 45.32
CA LEU A 377 17.40 7.94 45.44
C LEU A 377 18.29 6.74 45.03
N ALA A 378 19.10 7.02 44.00
CA ALA A 378 20.56 6.83 43.86
C ALA A 378 21.22 5.45 43.95
N HIS A 379 21.77 4.98 42.82
CA HIS A 379 23.21 4.72 42.66
C HIS A 379 23.58 4.58 41.17
N GLU A 380 24.54 5.39 40.70
CA GLU A 380 25.27 5.13 39.46
C GLU A 380 26.23 3.94 39.67
N GLU A 381 26.26 2.99 38.75
CA GLU A 381 27.50 2.55 38.09
C GLU A 381 27.23 1.57 36.91
N LYS A 382 27.80 1.97 35.75
CA LYS A 382 28.43 1.19 34.68
C LYS A 382 27.94 -0.21 34.25
N SER A 383 27.92 -0.31 32.92
CA SER A 383 28.36 -1.43 32.07
C SER A 383 27.37 -2.54 31.76
N GLY A 384 27.30 -2.82 30.45
CA GLY A 384 26.94 -4.13 29.92
C GLY A 384 25.55 -4.17 29.31
N VAL A 385 25.48 -3.98 27.99
CA VAL A 385 24.56 -4.79 27.20
C VAL A 385 25.03 -6.23 27.42
N GLU A 386 24.32 -6.98 28.27
CA GLU A 386 24.59 -8.40 28.39
C GLU A 386 24.29 -9.10 27.06
N PRO A 387 25.05 -10.16 26.74
CA PRO A 387 25.05 -10.76 25.43
C PRO A 387 23.66 -11.34 25.16
N ILE A 388 23.21 -11.20 23.91
CA ILE A 388 22.16 -12.03 23.35
C ILE A 388 22.57 -13.47 23.63
N ALA A 389 21.93 -14.09 24.61
CA ALA A 389 22.06 -15.52 24.84
C ALA A 389 21.73 -16.19 23.51
N GLU A 390 22.63 -17.05 23.04
CA GLU A 390 22.32 -18.02 22.00
C GLU A 390 21.11 -18.81 22.49
N GLU A 391 19.91 -18.41 22.06
CA GLU A 391 18.74 -19.24 22.17
C GLU A 391 18.99 -20.45 21.27
N THR A 392 19.46 -21.52 21.91
CA THR A 392 19.47 -22.86 21.39
C THR A 392 18.11 -23.10 20.75
N LYS A 393 18.08 -23.19 19.42
CA LYS A 393 16.87 -23.55 18.66
C LYS A 393 16.33 -24.88 19.18
N THR A 394 15.37 -24.81 20.08
CA THR A 394 14.42 -25.88 20.32
C THR A 394 13.40 -25.83 19.19
N GLU A 395 13.39 -26.87 18.38
CA GLU A 395 12.36 -27.08 17.37
C GLU A 395 10.97 -27.12 18.06
N SER A 396 10.02 -26.38 17.50
CA SER A 396 8.55 -26.49 17.70
C SER A 396 7.79 -25.52 18.62
N GLU A 397 8.24 -24.28 18.83
CA GLU A 397 7.31 -23.22 19.30
C GLU A 397 6.77 -22.37 18.15
N ARG A 398 5.47 -22.53 17.87
CA ARG A 398 4.69 -21.71 16.93
C ARG A 398 4.72 -20.24 17.38
N THR A 399 5.28 -19.34 16.57
CA THR A 399 5.29 -17.91 16.87
C THR A 399 4.03 -17.20 16.37
N VAL A 400 3.37 -16.46 17.27
CA VAL A 400 2.22 -15.60 16.95
C VAL A 400 2.54 -14.17 17.37
N LYS A 401 2.51 -13.23 16.42
CA LYS A 401 2.61 -11.79 16.68
C LYS A 401 1.26 -11.11 16.46
N THR A 402 0.95 -10.15 17.32
CA THR A 402 -0.31 -9.40 17.26
C THR A 402 0.00 -7.91 17.30
N VAL A 403 -0.58 -7.13 16.39
CA VAL A 403 -0.42 -5.68 16.31
C VAL A 403 -1.77 -5.01 16.15
N ILE A 404 -2.07 -4.03 17.02
CA ILE A 404 -3.25 -3.18 16.90
C ILE A 404 -2.75 -1.78 16.54
N LEU A 405 -3.07 -1.32 15.33
CA LEU A 405 -2.74 0.04 14.92
C LEU A 405 -3.69 1.04 15.60
N PRO A 406 -3.17 2.14 16.17
CA PRO A 406 -3.99 3.14 16.84
C PRO A 406 -4.90 3.87 15.86
N ALA A 407 -5.86 4.63 16.40
CA ALA A 407 -6.76 5.43 15.58
C ALA A 407 -5.92 6.43 14.75
N PRO A 408 -6.25 6.66 13.46
CA PRO A 408 -7.52 6.36 12.79
C PRO A 408 -7.62 4.99 12.10
N ALA A 409 -6.71 4.04 12.37
CA ALA A 409 -6.69 2.75 11.67
C ALA A 409 -8.02 1.98 11.78
N SER A 410 -8.63 1.74 10.62
CA SER A 410 -9.95 1.11 10.46
C SER A 410 -9.85 -0.18 9.63
N HIS A 411 -10.97 -0.73 9.17
CA HIS A 411 -10.96 -1.91 8.28
C HIS A 411 -10.21 -1.65 6.95
N ALA A 412 -10.08 -0.37 6.58
CA ALA A 412 -9.43 0.10 5.38
C ALA A 412 -7.89 0.24 5.49
N LEU A 413 -7.29 -0.16 6.62
CA LEU A 413 -5.91 0.17 6.96
C LEU A 413 -4.85 -0.24 5.91
N LEU A 414 -5.16 -1.17 5.00
CA LEU A 414 -4.25 -1.59 3.94
C LEU A 414 -4.10 -0.58 2.79
N TYR A 415 -5.09 0.30 2.58
CA TYR A 415 -5.08 1.33 1.54
C TYR A 415 -5.37 2.74 2.07
N ASP A 416 -5.59 2.88 3.38
CA ASP A 416 -5.60 4.17 4.04
C ASP A 416 -4.19 4.77 4.07
N ARG A 417 -4.06 6.01 3.57
CA ARG A 417 -2.80 6.76 3.45
C ARG A 417 -2.06 6.91 4.78
N ALA A 418 -2.79 6.99 5.90
CA ALA A 418 -2.22 7.15 7.21
C ALA A 418 -1.54 5.87 7.74
N THR A 419 -2.00 4.69 7.30
CA THR A 419 -1.62 3.41 7.94
C THR A 419 -0.88 2.45 7.03
N TYR A 420 -1.04 2.52 5.70
CA TYR A 420 -0.48 1.50 4.80
C TYR A 420 1.05 1.39 4.90
N ARG A 421 1.76 2.50 5.15
CA ARG A 421 3.22 2.49 5.29
C ARG A 421 3.66 1.79 6.56
N THR A 422 3.01 2.09 7.68
CA THR A 422 3.24 1.40 8.95
C THR A 422 2.94 -0.09 8.82
N LEU A 423 1.83 -0.45 8.17
CA LEU A 423 1.51 -1.84 7.87
C LEU A 423 2.60 -2.50 7.01
N ALA A 424 3.07 -1.84 5.94
CA ALA A 424 4.13 -2.36 5.08
C ALA A 424 5.44 -2.61 5.85
N GLY A 425 5.80 -1.73 6.80
CA GLY A 425 6.94 -1.91 7.69
C GLY A 425 6.79 -3.14 8.59
N ILE A 426 5.65 -3.26 9.28
CA ILE A 426 5.33 -4.41 10.15
C ILE A 426 5.37 -5.73 9.35
N ILE A 427 4.82 -5.73 8.12
CA ILE A 427 4.87 -6.89 7.23
C ILE A 427 6.31 -7.25 6.88
N GLN A 428 7.12 -6.28 6.46
CA GLN A 428 8.53 -6.53 6.12
C GLN A 428 9.33 -7.05 7.31
N ASP A 429 9.08 -6.51 8.50
CA ASP A 429 9.68 -6.98 9.75
C ASP A 429 9.33 -8.43 10.05
N PHE A 430 8.08 -8.81 9.85
CA PHE A 430 7.64 -10.20 10.01
C PHE A 430 8.27 -11.11 8.96
N LEU A 431 8.31 -10.69 7.69
CA LEU A 431 8.88 -11.47 6.59
C LEU A 431 10.35 -11.81 6.85
N ARG A 432 11.17 -10.82 7.22
CA ARG A 432 12.60 -11.03 7.46
C ARG A 432 12.90 -11.88 8.69
N GLN A 433 12.06 -11.79 9.74
CA GLN A 433 12.30 -12.50 11.01
C GLN A 433 11.78 -13.94 10.96
N TYR A 434 10.62 -14.18 10.34
CA TYR A 434 9.88 -15.43 10.50
C TYR A 434 9.64 -16.21 9.22
N ALA A 435 9.75 -15.59 8.05
CA ALA A 435 9.58 -16.28 6.77
C ALA A 435 10.93 -16.61 6.12
N ASP A 436 11.68 -15.57 5.74
CA ASP A 436 12.99 -15.73 5.12
C ASP A 436 13.77 -14.41 5.21
N HIS A 437 14.95 -14.44 5.84
CA HIS A 437 15.83 -13.27 5.96
C HIS A 437 16.20 -12.65 4.60
N ARG A 438 16.14 -13.41 3.50
CA ARG A 438 16.39 -12.90 2.14
C ARG A 438 15.31 -11.95 1.66
N LEU A 439 14.16 -11.89 2.32
CA LEU A 439 13.13 -10.87 2.10
C LEU A 439 13.45 -9.54 2.81
N ASP A 440 14.57 -9.43 3.53
CA ASP A 440 15.05 -8.15 4.01
C ASP A 440 15.69 -7.35 2.86
N LEU A 441 15.14 -6.16 2.59
CA LEU A 441 15.64 -5.29 1.52
C LEU A 441 17.11 -4.91 1.74
N GLY A 442 17.51 -4.62 2.98
CA GLY A 442 18.90 -4.30 3.33
C GLY A 442 19.86 -5.45 3.03
N TRP A 443 19.47 -6.69 3.37
CA TRP A 443 20.21 -7.90 3.03
C TRP A 443 20.32 -8.08 1.52
N GLN A 444 19.22 -7.93 0.77
CA GLN A 444 19.25 -8.07 -0.69
C GLN A 444 20.18 -7.06 -1.34
N LEU A 445 20.12 -5.80 -0.88
CA LEU A 445 21.00 -4.75 -1.36
C LEU A 445 22.46 -5.09 -1.09
N LYS A 446 22.80 -5.56 0.11
CA LYS A 446 24.17 -6.04 0.43
C LYS A 446 24.58 -7.20 -0.47
N TYR A 447 23.73 -8.21 -0.61
CA TYR A 447 24.03 -9.41 -1.41
C TYR A 447 24.24 -9.07 -2.90
N LEU A 448 23.32 -8.30 -3.49
CA LEU A 448 23.38 -7.92 -4.90
C LEU A 448 24.62 -7.07 -5.20
N ASN A 449 25.01 -6.21 -4.26
CA ASN A 449 26.22 -5.41 -4.35
C ASN A 449 27.52 -6.24 -4.26
N THR A 450 27.59 -7.19 -3.33
CA THR A 450 28.79 -8.03 -3.14
C THR A 450 28.95 -9.08 -4.24
N SER A 451 27.86 -9.51 -4.89
CA SER A 451 27.88 -10.50 -5.99
C SER A 451 28.48 -10.01 -7.32
N GLY A 452 29.03 -8.78 -7.36
CA GLY A 452 29.79 -8.24 -8.50
C GLY A 452 28.98 -7.98 -9.77
N LYS A 453 27.68 -8.27 -9.78
CA LYS A 453 26.77 -8.08 -10.93
C LYS A 453 25.91 -6.82 -10.84
N TRP A 454 26.07 -6.04 -9.78
CA TRP A 454 25.35 -4.81 -9.56
C TRP A 454 26.34 -3.64 -9.61
N ASP A 455 26.07 -2.74 -10.56
CA ASP A 455 26.71 -1.43 -10.75
C ASP A 455 28.00 -1.38 -11.60
N VAL A 456 27.85 -1.36 -12.94
CA VAL A 456 28.98 -0.98 -13.83
C VAL A 456 28.62 0.08 -14.89
N LYS A 457 27.35 0.30 -15.25
CA LYS A 457 27.05 1.36 -16.23
C LYS A 457 27.13 2.78 -15.66
N ASN A 458 26.86 2.98 -14.37
CA ASN A 458 26.74 4.33 -13.78
C ASN A 458 27.54 4.58 -12.49
N LEU A 459 28.18 3.56 -11.89
CA LEU A 459 28.99 3.73 -10.67
C LEU A 459 30.11 4.74 -10.85
N ALA A 460 30.85 4.69 -11.96
CA ALA A 460 31.95 5.63 -12.22
C ALA A 460 31.47 7.08 -12.27
N LYS A 461 30.30 7.33 -12.88
CA LYS A 461 29.66 8.65 -12.92
C LYS A 461 29.17 9.07 -11.54
N TRP A 462 28.56 8.16 -10.79
CA TRP A 462 28.07 8.42 -9.43
C TRP A 462 29.21 8.68 -8.43
N LYS A 463 30.33 7.98 -8.53
CA LYS A 463 31.53 8.20 -7.70
C LYS A 463 32.12 9.59 -7.91
N LYS A 464 32.16 10.06 -9.17
CA LYS A 464 32.62 11.42 -9.52
C LYS A 464 31.70 12.53 -9.00
N VAL A 465 30.45 12.24 -8.68
CA VAL A 465 29.50 13.24 -8.15
C VAL A 465 29.78 13.46 -6.66
N PRO A 466 29.91 14.71 -6.20
CA PRO A 466 30.06 15.00 -4.78
C PRO A 466 28.89 14.45 -3.95
N PRO A 467 29.12 13.81 -2.79
CA PRO A 467 28.06 13.20 -1.98
C PRO A 467 26.97 14.18 -1.52
N VAL A 468 27.38 15.32 -0.99
CA VAL A 468 26.54 16.33 -0.35
C VAL A 468 26.89 17.70 -0.93
N SER A 469 25.89 18.56 -1.16
CA SER A 469 26.10 19.96 -1.56
C SER A 469 26.40 20.85 -0.36
N ASP A 470 26.81 22.09 -0.63
CA ASP A 470 26.76 23.13 0.40
C ASP A 470 25.31 23.41 0.82
N ARG A 471 25.13 24.05 1.99
CA ARG A 471 23.81 24.46 2.49
C ARG A 471 23.17 25.46 1.52
N ILE A 472 21.92 25.19 1.12
CA ILE A 472 21.11 26.02 0.22
C ILE A 472 20.04 26.73 1.04
N ALA A 473 20.11 28.06 1.06
CA ALA A 473 19.19 28.95 1.78
C ALA A 473 18.87 28.51 3.23
N ASP A 474 19.87 27.98 3.93
CA ASP A 474 19.77 27.43 5.30
C ASP A 474 18.65 26.42 5.56
N THR A 475 18.08 25.87 4.49
CA THR A 475 16.92 24.97 4.53
C THR A 475 17.30 23.59 4.01
N PHE A 476 18.17 23.53 3.00
CA PHE A 476 18.44 22.30 2.27
C PHE A 476 19.92 21.96 2.13
N VAL A 477 20.17 20.69 1.88
CA VAL A 477 21.34 20.20 1.15
C VAL A 477 20.89 19.22 0.06
N ALA A 478 21.46 19.31 -1.13
CA ALA A 478 21.25 18.36 -2.21
C ALA A 478 22.25 17.21 -2.11
N LEU A 479 21.75 15.98 -2.16
CA LEU A 479 22.58 14.78 -2.04
C LEU A 479 22.53 13.97 -3.34
N LYS A 480 23.60 13.24 -3.64
CA LYS A 480 23.47 12.04 -4.48
C LYS A 480 22.87 10.91 -3.63
N MET A 481 22.19 9.98 -4.29
CA MET A 481 21.61 8.80 -3.62
C MET A 481 22.68 8.05 -2.83
N LEU A 482 22.40 7.65 -1.59
CA LEU A 482 23.29 6.79 -0.81
C LEU A 482 23.33 5.38 -1.41
N ARG A 483 24.33 4.59 -1.04
CA ARG A 483 24.45 3.17 -1.45
C ARG A 483 24.82 2.33 -0.24
N GLU A 484 24.10 1.23 0.00
CA GLU A 484 24.26 0.40 1.22
C GLU A 484 25.71 -0.07 1.46
N VAL A 485 26.41 -0.42 0.37
CA VAL A 485 27.76 -1.02 0.43
C VAL A 485 28.88 -0.04 0.12
N ASP A 486 28.56 1.22 -0.16
CA ASP A 486 29.59 2.15 -0.59
C ASP A 486 30.50 2.51 0.58
N GLU A 487 31.81 2.55 0.33
CA GLU A 487 32.81 2.76 1.39
C GLU A 487 32.74 4.18 1.99
N GLU A 488 32.20 5.16 1.25
CA GLU A 488 32.16 6.56 1.67
C GLU A 488 30.73 7.08 1.91
N HIS A 489 29.79 6.80 1.00
CA HIS A 489 28.44 7.39 1.03
C HIS A 489 27.34 6.34 1.23
N ASN A 490 27.42 5.63 2.36
CA ASN A 490 26.40 4.69 2.85
C ASN A 490 25.58 5.28 4.03
N PRO A 491 24.40 4.74 4.37
CA PRO A 491 23.53 5.28 5.42
C PRO A 491 24.18 5.37 6.80
N VAL A 492 25.03 4.42 7.15
CA VAL A 492 25.67 4.36 8.48
C VAL A 492 26.71 5.47 8.62
N LEU A 493 27.68 5.56 7.69
CA LEU A 493 28.70 6.60 7.73
C LEU A 493 28.09 7.99 7.52
N PHE A 494 27.09 8.10 6.64
CA PHE A 494 26.38 9.35 6.43
C PHE A 494 25.66 9.80 7.70
N SER A 495 24.92 8.93 8.38
CA SER A 495 24.25 9.31 9.62
C SER A 495 25.24 9.69 10.73
N GLN A 496 26.37 8.98 10.86
CA GLN A 496 27.42 9.34 11.80
C GLN A 496 28.02 10.73 11.51
N ALA A 497 28.24 11.07 10.25
CA ALA A 497 28.84 12.35 9.86
C ALA A 497 27.86 13.54 9.89
N TYR A 498 26.55 13.29 9.69
CA TYR A 498 25.56 14.34 9.43
C TYR A 498 24.37 14.38 10.40
N ARG A 499 24.26 13.50 11.40
CA ARG A 499 23.11 13.47 12.35
C ARG A 499 22.80 14.80 13.03
N ASP A 500 23.81 15.63 13.29
CA ASP A 500 23.64 16.94 13.94
C ASP A 500 23.39 18.08 12.92
N LYS A 501 23.64 17.83 11.63
CA LYS A 501 23.55 18.83 10.55
C LYS A 501 22.34 18.63 9.66
N ILE A 502 21.88 17.39 9.47
CA ILE A 502 20.77 17.01 8.60
C ILE A 502 19.73 16.31 9.46
N TYR A 503 18.54 16.88 9.54
CA TYR A 503 17.44 16.35 10.34
C TYR A 503 16.72 15.19 9.64
N ALA A 504 16.46 15.36 8.34
CA ALA A 504 15.69 14.43 7.54
C ALA A 504 16.22 14.37 6.11
N VAL A 505 16.02 13.23 5.44
CA VAL A 505 16.34 13.01 4.02
C VAL A 505 15.05 12.69 3.26
N ILE A 506 14.79 13.48 2.22
CA ILE A 506 13.70 13.29 1.27
C ILE A 506 14.25 12.60 0.02
N ASP A 507 13.86 11.34 -0.17
CA ASP A 507 14.11 10.58 -1.38
C ASP A 507 13.03 10.87 -2.42
N ILE A 508 13.42 11.56 -3.50
CA ILE A 508 12.52 11.90 -4.60
C ILE A 508 12.59 10.93 -5.79
N SER A 509 13.35 9.85 -5.68
CA SER A 509 13.42 8.83 -6.73
C SER A 509 12.10 8.04 -6.83
N TYR A 510 11.79 7.54 -8.03
CA TYR A 510 10.59 6.73 -8.26
C TYR A 510 10.72 5.33 -7.65
N GLU A 511 11.85 4.70 -7.92
CA GLU A 511 12.20 3.35 -7.44
C GLU A 511 12.60 3.39 -5.97
N ASN A 512 12.55 2.24 -5.29
CA ASN A 512 13.06 2.17 -3.92
C ASN A 512 14.57 2.46 -3.88
N PRO A 513 15.06 3.09 -2.80
CA PRO A 513 16.48 3.38 -2.66
C PRO A 513 17.31 2.10 -2.67
N VAL A 514 18.56 2.24 -3.09
CA VAL A 514 19.54 1.16 -3.11
C VAL A 514 20.29 1.00 -1.78
N TYR A 515 19.67 1.52 -0.73
CA TYR A 515 20.11 1.48 0.66
C TYR A 515 18.90 1.29 1.55
N ASP A 516 19.11 0.73 2.74
CA ASP A 516 18.04 0.54 3.72
C ASP A 516 17.72 1.85 4.46
N PRO A 517 16.50 2.40 4.33
CA PRO A 517 16.11 3.61 5.06
C PRO A 517 16.15 3.44 6.57
N ALA A 518 15.87 2.25 7.10
CA ALA A 518 15.87 2.01 8.54
C ALA A 518 17.27 2.21 9.15
N SER A 519 18.32 1.90 8.39
CA SER A 519 19.70 2.15 8.79
C SER A 519 20.01 3.65 8.94
N LEU A 520 19.37 4.50 8.12
CA LEU A 520 19.47 5.97 8.24
C LEU A 520 18.72 6.48 9.48
N GLU A 521 17.50 5.97 9.70
CA GLU A 521 16.66 6.33 10.85
C GLU A 521 17.28 5.91 12.18
N LYS A 522 17.89 4.72 12.25
CA LYS A 522 18.65 4.25 13.42
C LYS A 522 19.83 5.18 13.75
N GLY A 523 20.41 5.84 12.75
CA GLY A 523 21.46 6.84 12.92
C GLY A 523 20.96 8.22 13.38
N GLY A 524 19.65 8.41 13.49
CA GLY A 524 19.02 9.65 13.96
C GLY A 524 18.63 10.64 12.86
N ILE A 525 18.62 10.22 11.59
CA ILE A 525 18.17 11.04 10.45
C ILE A 525 16.86 10.46 9.90
N HIS A 526 15.79 11.24 9.91
CA HIS A 526 14.47 10.79 9.45
C HIS A 526 14.42 10.57 7.93
N TYR A 527 13.69 9.55 7.47
CA TYR A 527 13.56 9.27 6.04
C TYR A 527 12.13 9.52 5.52
N HIS A 528 12.03 10.23 4.40
CA HIS A 528 10.74 10.50 3.73
C HIS A 528 10.82 10.19 2.24
N LYS A 529 9.89 9.36 1.75
CA LYS A 529 9.76 9.05 0.32
C LYS A 529 8.74 9.99 -0.35
N HIS A 530 9.18 10.73 -1.37
CA HIS A 530 8.36 11.62 -2.19
C HIS A 530 8.59 11.30 -3.68
N PRO A 531 8.02 10.20 -4.21
CA PRO A 531 8.42 9.66 -5.50
C PRO A 531 8.03 10.58 -6.66
N THR A 532 8.98 10.84 -7.56
CA THR A 532 8.77 11.62 -8.80
C THR A 532 9.13 10.80 -10.02
N VAL A 533 8.50 11.07 -11.17
CA VAL A 533 8.81 10.37 -12.43
C VAL A 533 10.20 10.75 -12.95
N SER A 534 10.95 9.79 -13.48
CA SER A 534 12.29 10.03 -14.01
C SER A 534 12.24 10.86 -15.30
N LYS A 535 13.29 11.66 -15.56
CA LYS A 535 13.47 12.53 -16.73
C LYS A 535 12.41 13.63 -16.96
N ILE A 536 11.29 13.64 -16.24
CA ILE A 536 10.20 14.61 -16.40
C ILE A 536 10.22 15.61 -15.20
N PRO A 537 9.98 16.91 -15.42
CA PRO A 537 9.81 17.88 -14.34
C PRO A 537 8.59 17.57 -13.46
N PRO A 538 8.73 17.62 -12.11
CA PRO A 538 7.62 17.43 -11.21
C PRO A 538 6.41 18.33 -11.48
N GLY A 539 5.23 17.73 -11.47
CA GLY A 539 3.94 18.39 -11.68
C GLY A 539 3.60 19.38 -10.56
N ALA A 540 2.62 20.26 -10.80
CA ALA A 540 2.22 21.27 -9.81
C ALA A 540 1.76 20.63 -8.48
N ASP A 541 1.05 19.50 -8.55
CA ASP A 541 0.59 18.77 -7.36
C ASP A 541 1.76 18.16 -6.58
N GLU A 542 2.73 17.54 -7.27
CA GLU A 542 3.95 16.99 -6.65
C GLU A 542 4.77 18.09 -5.96
N VAL A 543 4.90 19.26 -6.59
CA VAL A 543 5.58 20.42 -5.99
C VAL A 543 4.86 20.92 -4.75
N ARG A 544 3.52 21.05 -4.78
CA ARG A 544 2.76 21.46 -3.58
C ARG A 544 2.95 20.46 -2.43
N ASP A 545 2.89 19.16 -2.73
CA ASP A 545 3.08 18.10 -1.74
C ASP A 545 4.50 18.09 -1.16
N PHE A 546 5.52 18.34 -1.99
CA PHE A 546 6.90 18.50 -1.55
C PHE A 546 7.06 19.71 -0.62
N ILE A 547 6.50 20.86 -0.99
CA ILE A 547 6.57 22.08 -0.17
C ILE A 547 5.88 21.85 1.18
N ALA A 548 4.69 21.25 1.20
CA ALA A 548 3.98 20.93 2.45
C ALA A 548 4.76 19.95 3.34
N LEU A 549 5.45 18.98 2.76
CA LEU A 549 6.35 18.07 3.48
C LEU A 549 7.52 18.85 4.11
N VAL A 550 8.17 19.73 3.37
CA VAL A 550 9.29 20.53 3.90
C VAL A 550 8.82 21.51 4.97
N ASP A 551 7.70 22.20 4.78
CA ASP A 551 7.12 23.13 5.76
C ASP A 551 6.91 22.41 7.11
N ARG A 552 6.35 21.20 7.07
CA ARG A 552 6.17 20.38 8.28
C ARG A 552 7.50 20.00 8.93
N LEU A 553 8.49 19.57 8.15
CA LEU A 553 9.82 19.23 8.69
C LEU A 553 10.53 20.44 9.30
N GLN A 554 10.39 21.63 8.69
CA GLN A 554 10.94 22.87 9.23
C GLN A 554 10.29 23.24 10.58
N ASN A 555 9.00 23.01 10.74
CA ASN A 555 8.32 23.19 12.02
C ASN A 555 8.83 22.22 13.08
N GLU A 556 8.95 20.92 12.74
CA GLU A 556 9.51 19.90 13.63
C GLU A 556 10.96 20.24 14.07
N ILE A 557 11.78 20.76 13.14
CA ILE A 557 13.14 21.24 13.44
C ILE A 557 13.12 22.42 14.41
N THR A 558 12.23 23.40 14.21
CA THR A 558 12.10 24.57 15.09
C THR A 558 11.72 24.13 16.51
N GLU A 559 10.70 23.29 16.65
CA GLU A 559 10.25 22.78 17.96
C GLU A 559 11.36 22.00 18.70
N LYS A 560 12.19 21.25 17.95
CA LYS A 560 13.32 20.53 18.53
C LYS A 560 14.42 21.49 18.97
N LEU A 561 14.75 22.49 18.17
CA LEU A 561 15.79 23.48 18.46
C LEU A 561 15.47 24.28 19.74
N GLU A 562 14.20 24.67 19.91
CA GLU A 562 13.71 25.37 21.10
C GLU A 562 13.91 24.56 22.40
N LYS A 563 13.90 23.23 22.31
CA LYS A 563 14.10 22.32 23.45
C LYS A 563 15.55 21.98 23.73
N SER A 564 16.41 21.96 22.70
CA SER A 564 17.78 21.44 22.81
C SER A 564 18.88 22.50 22.82
N GLY A 565 18.58 23.78 22.53
CA GLY A 565 19.55 24.89 22.62
C GLY A 565 20.78 24.75 21.70
N CYS A 566 20.63 24.08 20.55
CA CYS A 566 21.74 23.80 19.63
C CYS A 566 22.10 25.04 18.78
N ASP A 567 23.41 25.30 18.62
CA ASP A 567 23.93 26.51 17.95
C ASP A 567 23.69 26.55 16.43
N GLN A 568 23.55 25.39 15.75
CA GLN A 568 23.37 25.33 14.30
C GLN A 568 22.09 24.58 13.91
N ARG A 569 21.17 25.30 13.24
CA ARG A 569 19.90 24.73 12.76
C ARG A 569 20.17 23.60 11.74
N PRO A 570 19.66 22.37 11.97
CA PRO A 570 19.81 21.29 11.01
C PRO A 570 18.93 21.53 9.78
N VAL A 571 19.32 20.95 8.65
CA VAL A 571 18.66 21.13 7.34
C VAL A 571 18.02 19.85 6.82
N VAL A 572 17.27 19.96 5.72
CA VAL A 572 16.65 18.84 5.02
C VAL A 572 17.52 18.41 3.84
N GLY A 573 17.91 17.14 3.80
CA GLY A 573 18.59 16.53 2.67
C GLY A 573 17.58 16.15 1.58
N VAL A 574 17.88 16.40 0.31
CA VAL A 574 17.02 16.00 -0.82
C VAL A 574 17.86 15.29 -1.86
N HIS A 575 17.44 14.10 -2.30
CA HIS A 575 18.15 13.38 -3.37
C HIS A 575 17.23 12.70 -4.36
N CYS A 576 17.65 12.73 -5.62
CA CYS A 576 17.20 11.79 -6.64
C CYS A 576 18.27 10.70 -6.79
N HIS A 577 18.79 10.48 -8.00
CA HIS A 577 19.93 9.60 -8.23
C HIS A 577 21.27 10.33 -8.05
N TYR A 578 21.47 11.44 -8.75
CA TYR A 578 22.71 12.25 -8.71
C TYR A 578 22.57 13.57 -7.94
N GLY A 579 21.33 13.99 -7.62
CA GLY A 579 21.09 15.24 -6.89
C GLY A 579 21.26 16.51 -7.73
N PHE A 580 20.79 16.52 -8.99
CA PHE A 580 20.86 17.70 -9.88
C PHE A 580 19.49 18.13 -10.39
N ASN A 581 18.93 17.47 -11.42
CA ASN A 581 17.75 17.99 -12.14
C ASN A 581 16.46 18.04 -11.30
N ARG A 582 15.90 16.88 -10.93
CA ARG A 582 14.66 16.81 -10.14
C ARG A 582 14.84 17.41 -8.75
N THR A 583 16.02 17.20 -8.15
CA THR A 583 16.39 17.75 -6.85
C THR A 583 16.43 19.27 -6.90
N GLY A 584 17.13 19.83 -7.89
CA GLY A 584 17.20 21.27 -8.10
C GLY A 584 15.85 21.86 -8.43
N PHE A 585 15.05 21.21 -9.28
CA PHE A 585 13.71 21.69 -9.63
C PHE A 585 12.81 21.87 -8.40
N LEU A 586 12.74 20.85 -7.53
CA LEU A 586 11.92 20.93 -6.31
C LEU A 586 12.45 21.94 -5.30
N ILE A 587 13.78 21.98 -5.10
CA ILE A 587 14.41 22.97 -4.22
C ILE A 587 14.14 24.38 -4.74
N VAL A 588 14.35 24.65 -6.03
CA VAL A 588 14.11 25.95 -6.66
C VAL A 588 12.65 26.37 -6.54
N CYS A 589 11.69 25.46 -6.78
CA CYS A 589 10.26 25.76 -6.55
C CYS A 589 10.01 26.22 -5.10
N TYR A 590 10.60 25.54 -4.12
CA TYR A 590 10.46 25.92 -2.71
C TYR A 590 11.09 27.30 -2.43
N LEU A 591 12.29 27.57 -2.94
CA LEU A 591 12.96 28.87 -2.74
C LEU A 591 12.12 30.03 -3.29
N ILE A 592 11.46 29.84 -4.43
CA ILE A 592 10.57 30.84 -5.01
C ILE A 592 9.29 31.00 -4.17
N GLU A 593 8.60 29.89 -3.87
CA GLU A 593 7.28 29.93 -3.22
C GLU A 593 7.30 30.21 -1.71
N ARG A 594 8.41 29.94 -1.02
CA ARG A 594 8.54 30.09 0.44
C ARG A 594 9.61 31.06 0.87
N CYS A 595 10.72 31.16 0.13
CA CYS A 595 11.85 32.01 0.52
C CYS A 595 11.87 33.36 -0.24
N GLY A 596 10.95 33.58 -1.18
CA GLY A 596 10.80 34.86 -1.89
C GLY A 596 11.85 35.11 -2.98
N TYR A 597 12.55 34.07 -3.43
CA TYR A 597 13.59 34.19 -4.46
C TYR A 597 12.97 34.45 -5.84
N GLY A 598 13.67 35.22 -6.67
CA GLY A 598 13.39 35.25 -8.11
C GLY A 598 13.73 33.92 -8.79
N VAL A 599 13.16 33.63 -9.95
CA VAL A 599 13.43 32.37 -10.69
C VAL A 599 14.92 32.19 -10.99
N GLN A 600 15.55 33.22 -11.54
CA GLN A 600 16.99 33.20 -11.86
C GLN A 600 17.84 33.13 -10.58
N GLU A 601 17.50 33.91 -9.56
CA GLU A 601 18.21 33.92 -8.28
C GLU A 601 18.19 32.55 -7.59
N ALA A 602 17.06 31.85 -7.62
CA ALA A 602 16.95 30.50 -7.06
C ALA A 602 17.76 29.47 -7.87
N LEU A 603 17.79 29.59 -9.20
CA LEU A 603 18.63 28.76 -10.07
C LEU A 603 20.11 28.98 -9.78
N ASP A 604 20.54 30.25 -9.69
CA ASP A 604 21.91 30.65 -9.42
C ASP A 604 22.37 30.17 -8.02
N GLU A 605 21.51 30.30 -7.00
CA GLU A 605 21.81 29.80 -5.66
C GLU A 605 21.97 28.27 -5.68
N PHE A 606 21.10 27.54 -6.38
CA PHE A 606 21.23 26.09 -6.50
C PHE A 606 22.50 25.69 -7.26
N GLU A 607 22.82 26.35 -8.37
CA GLU A 607 24.03 26.10 -9.14
C GLU A 607 25.29 26.36 -8.32
N ARG A 608 25.34 27.49 -7.61
CA ARG A 608 26.47 27.88 -6.77
C ARG A 608 26.74 26.87 -5.66
N ARG A 609 25.70 26.33 -5.05
CA ARG A 609 25.80 25.35 -3.95
C ARG A 609 25.97 23.91 -4.42
N ARG A 610 25.50 23.60 -5.64
CA ARG A 610 25.55 22.27 -6.26
C ARG A 610 25.95 22.36 -7.74
N PRO A 611 27.21 22.71 -8.08
CA PRO A 611 27.62 22.87 -9.47
C PRO A 611 27.47 21.59 -10.30
N PRO A 612 26.98 21.64 -11.56
CA PRO A 612 26.65 22.84 -12.35
C PRO A 612 25.16 23.22 -12.28
N GLY A 613 24.46 22.90 -11.18
CA GLY A 613 23.02 23.14 -11.05
C GLY A 613 22.15 22.16 -11.86
N ILE A 614 21.00 22.65 -12.33
CA ILE A 614 20.07 21.88 -13.17
C ILE A 614 20.67 21.77 -14.58
N ARG A 615 20.85 20.54 -15.06
CA ARG A 615 21.57 20.22 -16.31
C ARG A 615 20.65 20.16 -17.53
N HIS A 616 19.38 19.83 -17.34
CA HIS A 616 18.43 19.65 -18.43
C HIS A 616 17.61 20.92 -18.64
N ALA A 617 17.69 21.49 -19.84
CA ALA A 617 17.01 22.74 -20.21
C ALA A 617 15.50 22.69 -19.96
N HIS A 618 14.82 21.58 -20.28
CA HIS A 618 13.36 21.47 -20.12
C HIS A 618 12.89 21.59 -18.66
N PHE A 619 13.74 21.29 -17.68
CA PHE A 619 13.44 21.57 -16.26
C PHE A 619 13.51 23.08 -15.96
N ILE A 620 14.50 23.77 -16.52
CA ILE A 620 14.68 25.22 -16.38
C ILE A 620 13.53 25.94 -17.08
N ASP A 621 13.22 25.57 -18.32
CA ASP A 621 12.11 26.16 -19.09
C ASP A 621 10.78 26.01 -18.35
N THR A 622 10.54 24.83 -17.75
CA THR A 622 9.32 24.60 -16.96
C THR A 622 9.24 25.51 -15.73
N LEU A 623 10.36 25.83 -15.07
CA LEU A 623 10.39 26.78 -13.95
C LEU A 623 10.05 28.20 -14.43
N PHE A 624 10.62 28.64 -15.56
CA PHE A 624 10.29 29.94 -16.14
C PHE A 624 8.81 30.01 -16.56
N VAL A 625 8.29 28.99 -17.25
CA VAL A 625 6.86 28.95 -17.63
C VAL A 625 5.96 29.02 -16.39
N ARG A 626 6.34 28.34 -15.30
CA ARG A 626 5.54 28.28 -14.07
C ARG A 626 5.54 29.60 -13.29
N TYR A 627 6.68 30.30 -13.21
CA TYR A 627 6.85 31.44 -12.32
C TYR A 627 7.10 32.79 -13.03
N CYS A 628 7.07 32.83 -14.38
CA CYS A 628 7.17 34.08 -15.12
C CYS A 628 5.91 34.93 -14.93
N VAL A 629 6.10 36.15 -14.42
CA VAL A 629 5.04 37.11 -14.14
C VAL A 629 4.44 37.63 -15.45
N GLY A 630 3.12 37.48 -15.63
CA GLY A 630 2.38 38.04 -16.78
C GLY A 630 2.01 37.08 -17.90
N LEU A 631 2.35 35.78 -17.78
CA LEU A 631 1.92 34.75 -18.73
C LEU A 631 0.39 34.50 -18.59
N LYS A 632 -0.40 35.09 -19.49
CA LYS A 632 -1.82 34.75 -19.66
C LYS A 632 -1.95 33.66 -20.72
N GLY A 633 -2.30 32.46 -20.31
CA GLY A 633 -2.65 31.39 -21.25
C GLY A 633 -3.84 31.82 -22.09
N ALA A 634 -3.68 31.88 -23.41
CA ALA A 634 -4.82 32.04 -24.31
C ALA A 634 -5.71 30.80 -24.22
N PRO A 635 -7.04 30.93 -24.20
CA PRO A 635 -7.93 29.77 -24.25
C PRO A 635 -7.66 28.99 -25.54
N THR A 636 -7.23 27.74 -25.39
CA THR A 636 -7.12 26.79 -26.49
C THR A 636 -8.51 26.34 -26.92
N LEU A 637 -8.78 26.39 -28.23
CA LEU A 637 -10.03 25.96 -28.89
C LEU A 637 -10.40 24.51 -28.58
#